data_AF-A0A3B3RLS0-F1
#
_entry.id   AF-A0A3B3RLS0-F1
#
_cell.length_a   1.000
_cell.length_b   1.000
_cell.length_c   1.000
_cell.angle_alpha   90.00
_cell.angle_beta   90.00
_cell.angle_gamma   90.00
#
_symmetry.space_group_name_H-M   'P 1'
#
loop_
_entity.id
_entity.type
_entity.pdbx_description
1 polymer ?
#
loop_
_entity_poly.entity_id
_entity_poly.type
_entity_poly.pdbx_seq_one_letter_code
_entity_poly.pdbx_strand_id
1 'polypeptide(L)'
;MSLPDYPAPELEVTLKEASRVLQLTLSPERYPQYINALQCEEEALQEAHQRISAAIKGCENWATAQFKSYILSCRDSLPSSRSIPMILPPMEAAERDGVQLERTATLLWAAARLHSEPWQVERDEPTERTQQSEVFAATRIPGKSQDHIQVYPESLHAILLCTGGIFPIQILHQSHPGEPMSPLSVNDIYTQLAEAARQPGAARGLEPSPFCSLSALPRHEWCAAREKIQMGGEAMAASLGLMESAVLAVALEDCCAPAKLAETLNVVRLGRGDGHCLRYYDKVVNLVVFQDGVAGMLFEHSALDGMVAGLITYSVWCVSESLTIDPNSPLSRTIGSPNPRTLFAAKPLNVDVTNLLHSSPSPSPKDTNVIVTFEIPSYPDFLATLRSQRALFDAWVNFSLQLALRQTVGDSAMSYIFVTPTHMRHYKHGRCDPTYPVTTQSRHLVGTLMSCMGTSQSAPYTKALLRLFHVAFQEHKRLIKVTKKGQSVGPHLAALHRALSPGNPLRKFLDLFVGPSVYVTGKDITEGLNGAVGNVYASDQLALTYLGKKDSICLAINAKGSFANILSQLQENLQEDLKVMKFLALRYAIAGQMEAIDCLLEQEEVEGLGGTDCGGLQVQFSHQGSGQADQKGVPPDAMLNSDFTLIIHGGAMEEMQMDENIVGMIQFSLQAALVLGTQELAGGGRSLNAVQKCVAALENCFLFNAGKGSVSNRGGRHEMEATIVDGTGLKSGSVACVHGVKNPVKAARKVMENSPHALLAGQGVVDFLSEFGESDELAGVEYFQSSIWKELSAQSVGGNAWPQSVGAVALDCWGNLAAAASTGGTIGERKGRVGHTAVVGAGVHADGTLAVVCSGNGDLLLSRMVAHKVASLYHDMDFSLQEACQRVISEDLRGNCSGVIAVNNKGDIVIKNNAGVMFIGSMIGGEEHVEVLKPIA
;
A
#
# COMPACT_ATOMS: atom_id res chain seq x y z
N MET A 1 0.75 10.58 -25.97
CA MET A 1 1.79 9.74 -26.61
C MET A 1 1.18 8.38 -26.91
N SER A 2 1.47 7.76 -28.05
CA SER A 2 1.05 6.39 -28.35
C SER A 2 1.78 5.40 -27.44
N LEU A 3 1.06 4.48 -26.80
CA LEU A 3 1.67 3.42 -25.98
C LEU A 3 2.52 2.49 -26.86
N PRO A 4 3.63 1.92 -26.34
CA PRO A 4 4.43 0.92 -27.04
C PRO A 4 3.69 -0.42 -27.19
N ASP A 5 4.06 -1.17 -28.23
CA ASP A 5 3.67 -2.57 -28.39
C ASP A 5 4.34 -3.46 -27.33
N TYR A 6 3.72 -4.60 -27.00
CA TYR A 6 4.24 -5.54 -26.01
C TYR A 6 5.47 -6.30 -26.55
N PRO A 7 6.61 -6.28 -25.86
CA PRO A 7 7.83 -6.91 -26.36
C PRO A 7 7.73 -8.44 -26.37
N ALA A 8 8.49 -9.07 -27.27
CA ALA A 8 8.77 -10.49 -27.22
C ALA A 8 10.10 -10.71 -26.47
N PRO A 9 10.15 -11.56 -25.42
CA PRO A 9 11.39 -11.82 -24.72
C PRO A 9 12.29 -12.76 -25.52
N GLU A 10 13.60 -12.57 -25.40
CA GLU A 10 14.61 -13.51 -25.91
C GLU A 10 14.48 -14.87 -25.20
N LEU A 11 14.77 -15.95 -25.93
CA LEU A 11 14.71 -17.31 -25.38
C LEU A 11 15.64 -17.46 -24.18
N GLU A 12 16.87 -16.95 -24.25
CA GLU A 12 17.85 -17.03 -23.16
C GLU A 12 17.35 -16.38 -21.86
N VAL A 13 16.72 -15.20 -21.96
CA VAL A 13 16.13 -14.49 -20.80
C VAL A 13 15.04 -15.35 -20.16
N THR A 14 14.24 -16.00 -21.00
CA THR A 14 13.15 -16.89 -20.57
C THR A 14 13.67 -18.11 -19.83
N LEU A 15 14.66 -18.80 -20.40
CA LEU A 15 15.26 -19.99 -19.80
C LEU A 15 16.05 -19.67 -18.52
N LYS A 16 16.71 -18.51 -18.47
CA LYS A 16 17.43 -18.05 -17.28
C LYS A 16 16.47 -17.82 -16.10
N GLU A 17 15.37 -17.12 -16.34
CA GLU A 17 14.38 -16.86 -15.28
C GLU A 17 13.63 -18.13 -14.87
N ALA A 18 13.26 -18.99 -15.81
CA ALA A 18 12.68 -20.30 -15.49
C ALA A 18 13.63 -21.14 -14.64
N SER A 19 14.93 -21.15 -14.97
CA SER A 19 15.93 -21.87 -14.20
C SER A 19 16.12 -21.27 -12.80
N ARG A 20 16.11 -19.94 -12.66
CA ARG A 20 16.14 -19.27 -11.35
C ARG A 20 14.97 -19.72 -10.46
N VAL A 21 13.76 -19.75 -10.99
CA VAL A 21 12.56 -20.17 -10.25
C VAL A 21 12.64 -21.67 -9.92
N LEU A 22 12.96 -22.52 -10.90
CA LEU A 22 13.01 -23.97 -10.71
C LEU A 22 14.15 -24.44 -9.81
N GLN A 23 15.27 -23.72 -9.77
CA GLN A 23 16.37 -23.99 -8.83
C GLN A 23 15.91 -23.85 -7.38
N LEU A 24 14.97 -22.93 -7.14
CA LEU A 24 14.40 -22.69 -5.84
C LEU A 24 13.30 -23.73 -5.54
N THR A 25 12.47 -24.10 -6.51
CA THR A 25 11.29 -24.94 -6.24
C THR A 25 11.48 -26.44 -6.40
N LEU A 26 12.42 -26.89 -7.24
CA LEU A 26 12.67 -28.32 -7.43
C LEU A 26 13.59 -28.87 -6.33
N SER A 27 13.42 -30.16 -6.03
CA SER A 27 14.33 -30.87 -5.13
C SER A 27 15.74 -30.98 -5.73
N PRO A 28 16.79 -31.17 -4.90
CA PRO A 28 18.17 -31.34 -5.38
C PRO A 28 18.35 -32.46 -6.41
N GLU A 29 17.47 -33.47 -6.41
CA GLU A 29 17.50 -34.58 -7.38
C GLU A 29 16.78 -34.25 -8.69
N ARG A 30 15.77 -33.37 -8.64
CA ARG A 30 14.94 -33.01 -9.81
C ARG A 30 15.51 -31.85 -10.62
N TYR A 31 16.21 -30.90 -9.99
CA TYR A 31 16.79 -29.77 -10.72
C TYR A 31 17.85 -30.19 -11.76
N PRO A 32 18.77 -31.13 -11.48
CA PRO A 32 19.69 -31.65 -12.50
C PRO A 32 18.97 -32.33 -13.68
N GLN A 33 17.82 -32.98 -13.44
CA GLN A 33 17.01 -33.57 -14.51
C GLN A 33 16.40 -32.50 -15.42
N TYR A 34 16.01 -31.35 -14.86
CA TYR A 34 15.55 -30.21 -15.65
C TYR A 34 16.68 -29.65 -16.52
N ILE A 35 17.87 -29.45 -15.96
CA ILE A 35 19.03 -28.95 -16.72
C ILE A 35 19.40 -29.91 -17.85
N ASN A 36 19.39 -31.23 -17.60
CA ASN A 36 19.64 -32.23 -18.64
C ASN A 36 18.56 -32.19 -19.74
N ALA A 37 17.29 -32.11 -19.36
CA ALA A 37 16.20 -31.98 -20.33
C ALA A 37 16.32 -30.68 -21.15
N LEU A 38 16.77 -29.57 -20.54
CA LEU A 38 16.99 -28.30 -21.24
C LEU A 38 18.08 -28.44 -22.32
N GLN A 39 19.17 -29.14 -22.00
CA GLN A 39 20.27 -29.40 -22.94
C GLN A 39 19.86 -30.37 -24.06
N CYS A 40 19.11 -31.43 -23.74
CA CYS A 40 18.68 -32.42 -24.73
C CYS A 40 17.66 -31.86 -25.73
N GLU A 41 16.84 -30.89 -25.30
CA GLU A 41 15.73 -30.34 -26.09
C GLU A 41 16.03 -28.93 -26.63
N GLU A 42 17.30 -28.54 -26.71
CA GLU A 42 17.71 -27.20 -27.15
C GLU A 42 17.21 -26.88 -28.57
N GLU A 43 17.40 -27.80 -29.52
CA GLU A 43 16.93 -27.65 -30.90
C GLU A 43 15.40 -27.47 -30.95
N ALA A 44 14.65 -28.30 -30.21
CA ALA A 44 13.20 -28.23 -30.14
C ALA A 44 12.70 -26.90 -29.54
N LEU A 45 13.41 -26.36 -28.54
CA LEU A 45 13.12 -25.05 -27.95
C LEU A 45 13.40 -23.91 -28.93
N GLN A 46 14.51 -23.97 -29.66
CA GLN A 46 14.84 -22.97 -30.68
C GLN A 46 13.80 -22.97 -31.82
N GLU A 47 13.41 -24.14 -32.32
CA GLU A 47 12.35 -24.27 -33.33
C GLU A 47 11.00 -23.76 -32.82
N ALA A 48 10.64 -24.09 -31.58
CA ALA A 48 9.42 -23.58 -30.94
C ALA A 48 9.46 -22.05 -30.82
N HIS A 49 10.56 -21.48 -30.36
CA HIS A 49 10.75 -20.05 -30.23
C HIS A 49 10.68 -19.34 -31.59
N GLN A 50 11.34 -19.85 -32.63
CA GLN A 50 11.28 -19.28 -33.98
C GLN A 50 9.85 -19.27 -34.53
N ARG A 51 9.09 -20.35 -34.33
CA ARG A 51 7.67 -20.42 -34.72
C ARG A 51 6.82 -19.39 -33.97
N ILE A 52 7.05 -19.23 -32.66
CA ILE A 52 6.36 -18.22 -31.85
C ILE A 52 6.71 -16.81 -32.34
N SER A 53 8.00 -16.50 -32.50
CA SER A 53 8.49 -15.20 -32.95
C SER A 53 7.95 -14.82 -34.34
N ALA A 54 7.85 -15.79 -35.25
CA ALA A 54 7.20 -15.58 -36.56
C ALA A 54 5.70 -15.29 -36.42
N ALA A 55 4.99 -15.99 -35.54
CA ALA A 55 3.55 -15.85 -35.34
C ALA A 55 3.14 -14.55 -34.63
N ILE A 56 4.02 -13.97 -33.80
CA ILE A 56 3.72 -12.74 -33.04
C ILE A 56 4.23 -11.47 -33.73
N LYS A 57 4.95 -11.58 -34.84
CA LYS A 57 5.51 -10.45 -35.57
C LYS A 57 4.37 -9.51 -36.04
N GLY A 58 4.43 -8.25 -35.61
CA GLY A 58 3.44 -7.22 -35.96
C GLY A 58 2.19 -7.21 -35.07
N CYS A 59 2.12 -8.07 -34.04
CA CYS A 59 1.07 -8.00 -33.03
C CYS A 59 1.35 -6.89 -32.02
N GLU A 60 0.39 -5.99 -31.79
CA GLU A 60 0.52 -4.92 -30.79
C GLU A 60 0.66 -5.48 -29.37
N ASN A 61 -0.04 -6.57 -29.05
CA ASN A 61 0.11 -7.28 -27.78
C ASN A 61 -0.19 -8.77 -27.91
N TRP A 62 0.82 -9.55 -28.28
CA TRP A 62 0.70 -10.99 -28.46
C TRP A 62 0.36 -11.74 -27.16
N ALA A 63 0.87 -11.27 -26.02
CA ALA A 63 0.65 -11.90 -24.72
C ALA A 63 -0.83 -11.81 -24.31
N THR A 64 -1.44 -10.64 -24.44
CA THR A 64 -2.87 -10.43 -24.16
C THR A 64 -3.76 -11.23 -25.12
N ALA A 65 -3.43 -11.27 -26.41
CA ALA A 65 -4.19 -12.06 -27.38
C ALA A 65 -4.18 -13.55 -27.03
N GLN A 66 -3.02 -14.11 -26.68
CA GLN A 66 -2.91 -15.50 -26.24
C GLN A 66 -3.62 -15.77 -24.92
N PHE A 67 -3.48 -14.86 -23.94
CA PHE A 67 -4.16 -14.97 -22.66
C PHE A 67 -5.68 -14.96 -22.83
N LYS A 68 -6.24 -13.98 -23.55
CA LYS A 68 -7.69 -13.92 -23.87
C LYS A 68 -8.15 -15.17 -24.61
N SER A 69 -7.40 -15.63 -25.62
CA SER A 69 -7.75 -16.84 -26.36
C SER A 69 -7.78 -18.08 -25.46
N TYR A 70 -6.81 -18.24 -24.56
CA TYR A 70 -6.79 -19.35 -23.60
C TYR A 70 -8.00 -19.28 -22.66
N ILE A 71 -8.22 -18.11 -22.06
CA ILE A 71 -9.28 -17.90 -21.08
C ILE A 71 -10.66 -18.18 -21.73
N LEU A 72 -10.91 -17.71 -22.95
CA LEU A 72 -12.18 -17.90 -23.65
C LEU A 72 -12.42 -19.34 -24.14
N SER A 73 -11.36 -20.15 -24.22
CA SER A 73 -11.45 -21.56 -24.60
C SER A 73 -11.71 -22.51 -23.42
N CYS A 74 -11.58 -22.04 -22.17
CA CYS A 74 -11.83 -22.87 -20.99
C CYS A 74 -13.33 -23.17 -20.84
N ARG A 75 -13.63 -24.43 -20.50
CA ARG A 75 -15.01 -24.97 -20.51
C ARG A 75 -15.65 -25.14 -19.14
N ASP A 76 -14.91 -24.80 -18.10
CA ASP A 76 -15.38 -24.82 -16.72
C ASP A 76 -16.51 -23.80 -16.51
N SER A 77 -17.31 -24.05 -15.48
CA SER A 77 -18.35 -23.13 -15.01
C SER A 77 -17.74 -21.79 -14.58
N LEU A 78 -18.32 -20.67 -15.03
CA LEU A 78 -17.85 -19.32 -14.70
C LEU A 78 -17.89 -18.96 -13.20
N PRO A 79 -18.95 -19.29 -12.42
CA PRO A 79 -18.99 -18.99 -10.99
C PRO A 79 -17.77 -19.47 -10.20
N SER A 80 -17.26 -20.65 -10.53
CA SER A 80 -16.12 -21.26 -9.83
C SER A 80 -14.77 -20.95 -10.49
N SER A 81 -14.73 -20.59 -11.77
CA SER A 81 -13.46 -20.44 -12.52
C SER A 81 -13.13 -19.01 -12.95
N ARG A 82 -14.10 -18.10 -13.11
CA ARG A 82 -13.90 -16.78 -13.76
C ARG A 82 -14.63 -15.60 -13.15
N SER A 83 -15.20 -15.75 -11.97
CA SER A 83 -15.95 -14.68 -11.33
C SER A 83 -15.11 -13.99 -10.25
N ILE A 84 -15.02 -12.65 -10.31
CA ILE A 84 -14.25 -11.82 -9.37
C ILE A 84 -15.24 -11.03 -8.49
N PRO A 85 -15.54 -11.48 -7.27
CA PRO A 85 -16.45 -10.77 -6.36
C PRO A 85 -15.74 -9.63 -5.62
N MET A 86 -16.45 -8.52 -5.46
CA MET A 86 -16.03 -7.33 -4.73
C MET A 86 -17.19 -6.79 -3.89
N ILE A 87 -16.91 -6.29 -2.69
CA ILE A 87 -17.91 -5.75 -1.76
C ILE A 87 -17.69 -4.24 -1.64
N LEU A 88 -18.76 -3.47 -1.84
CA LEU A 88 -18.74 -2.03 -1.64
C LEU A 88 -18.85 -1.68 -0.15
N PRO A 89 -18.37 -0.50 0.26
CA PRO A 89 -18.67 0.04 1.58
C PRO A 89 -20.19 0.17 1.84
N PRO A 90 -20.64 0.02 3.10
CA PRO A 90 -22.03 0.25 3.47
C PRO A 90 -22.41 1.71 3.26
N MET A 91 -23.71 1.96 3.10
CA MET A 91 -24.26 3.32 3.05
C MET A 91 -24.40 3.89 4.47
N GLU A 92 -24.02 5.15 4.69
CA GLU A 92 -24.05 5.78 6.04
C GLU A 92 -25.46 5.84 6.68
N ALA A 93 -26.54 5.62 5.91
CA ALA A 93 -27.93 5.69 6.35
C ALA A 93 -28.71 4.36 6.20
N ALA A 94 -28.07 3.22 6.50
CA ALA A 94 -28.59 1.87 6.24
C ALA A 94 -29.90 1.49 6.97
N GLU A 95 -30.31 2.21 8.02
CA GLU A 95 -31.43 1.83 8.90
C GLU A 95 -32.82 2.32 8.44
N ARG A 96 -33.01 2.64 7.15
CA ARG A 96 -34.27 3.20 6.64
C ARG A 96 -35.02 2.24 5.72
N ASP A 97 -36.35 2.25 5.80
CA ASP A 97 -37.21 1.53 4.86
C ASP A 97 -36.91 1.98 3.42
N GLY A 98 -36.75 1.01 2.51
CA GLY A 98 -36.45 1.29 1.10
C GLY A 98 -34.96 1.44 0.76
N VAL A 99 -34.05 1.29 1.71
CA VAL A 99 -32.59 1.43 1.50
C VAL A 99 -32.06 0.60 0.33
N GLN A 100 -32.56 -0.62 0.13
CA GLN A 100 -32.14 -1.49 -0.97
C GLN A 100 -32.40 -0.85 -2.34
N LEU A 101 -33.60 -0.29 -2.56
CA LEU A 101 -33.96 0.33 -3.83
C LEU A 101 -33.24 1.66 -4.03
N GLU A 102 -33.08 2.46 -2.96
CA GLU A 102 -32.33 3.71 -3.00
C GLU A 102 -30.86 3.47 -3.36
N ARG A 103 -30.23 2.51 -2.69
CA ARG A 103 -28.85 2.09 -2.96
C ARG A 103 -28.71 1.55 -4.38
N THR A 104 -29.68 0.78 -4.85
CA THR A 104 -29.69 0.26 -6.22
C THR A 104 -29.78 1.39 -7.25
N ALA A 105 -30.68 2.36 -7.06
CA ALA A 105 -30.86 3.48 -7.98
C ALA A 105 -29.60 4.35 -8.09
N THR A 106 -28.94 4.66 -6.96
CA THR A 106 -27.71 5.46 -6.95
C THR A 106 -26.52 4.74 -7.59
N LEU A 107 -26.38 3.43 -7.35
CA LEU A 107 -25.33 2.62 -7.97
C LEU A 107 -25.57 2.42 -9.48
N LEU A 108 -26.81 2.21 -9.92
CA LEU A 108 -27.16 2.15 -11.34
C LEU A 108 -26.91 3.48 -12.04
N TRP A 109 -27.26 4.59 -11.40
CA TRP A 109 -26.94 5.92 -11.92
C TRP A 109 -25.43 6.13 -12.06
N ALA A 110 -24.66 5.74 -11.04
CA ALA A 110 -23.20 5.82 -11.09
C ALA A 110 -22.61 4.98 -12.22
N ALA A 111 -23.08 3.74 -12.40
CA ALA A 111 -22.66 2.90 -13.51
C ALA A 111 -23.07 3.46 -14.89
N ALA A 112 -24.27 4.03 -15.02
CA ALA A 112 -24.73 4.71 -16.24
C ALA A 112 -23.83 5.91 -16.58
N ARG A 113 -23.50 6.72 -15.57
CA ARG A 113 -22.59 7.84 -15.71
C ARG A 113 -21.19 7.40 -16.14
N LEU A 114 -20.63 6.37 -15.51
CA LEU A 114 -19.31 5.85 -15.91
C LEU A 114 -19.32 5.21 -17.31
N HIS A 115 -20.43 4.63 -17.75
CA HIS A 115 -20.56 4.12 -19.12
C HIS A 115 -20.63 5.23 -20.17
N SER A 116 -21.38 6.30 -19.89
CA SER A 116 -21.50 7.48 -20.78
C SER A 116 -20.27 8.39 -20.72
N GLU A 117 -19.55 8.40 -19.59
CA GLU A 117 -18.39 9.23 -19.33
C GLU A 117 -17.16 8.41 -18.85
N PRO A 118 -16.57 7.52 -19.70
CA PRO A 118 -15.51 6.60 -19.27
C PRO A 118 -14.27 7.28 -18.68
N TRP A 119 -14.00 8.53 -19.04
CA TRP A 119 -12.88 9.31 -18.52
C TRP A 119 -12.93 9.51 -17.00
N GLN A 120 -14.07 9.35 -16.33
CA GLN A 120 -14.17 9.43 -14.87
C GLN A 120 -13.53 8.23 -14.14
N VAL A 121 -13.33 7.11 -14.83
CA VAL A 121 -12.53 5.98 -14.34
C VAL A 121 -11.03 6.24 -14.57
N GLU A 122 -10.72 7.08 -15.55
CA GLU A 122 -9.39 7.27 -16.09
C GLU A 122 -8.64 8.34 -15.28
N ARG A 123 -7.44 7.99 -14.81
CA ARG A 123 -6.52 8.96 -14.21
C ARG A 123 -5.73 9.68 -15.31
N ASP A 124 -5.14 10.82 -14.98
CA ASP A 124 -4.34 11.64 -15.91
C ASP A 124 -3.11 10.91 -16.50
N GLU A 125 -2.72 9.75 -15.95
CA GLU A 125 -1.63 8.95 -16.47
C GLU A 125 -1.97 8.31 -17.84
N PRO A 126 -1.06 8.39 -18.83
CA PRO A 126 -1.23 7.73 -20.12
C PRO A 126 -1.06 6.21 -19.94
N THR A 127 -2.16 5.55 -19.62
CA THR A 127 -2.27 4.10 -19.48
C THR A 127 -3.30 3.57 -20.44
N GLU A 128 -3.17 2.30 -20.83
CA GLU A 128 -4.10 1.56 -21.66
C GLU A 128 -5.48 1.45 -20.99
N ARG A 129 -6.53 1.54 -21.81
CA ARG A 129 -7.92 1.77 -21.38
C ARG A 129 -8.95 0.80 -21.97
N THR A 130 -8.56 -0.13 -22.85
CA THR A 130 -9.45 -1.10 -23.50
C THR A 130 -10.33 -1.83 -22.48
N GLN A 131 -9.76 -2.25 -21.35
CA GLN A 131 -10.51 -2.97 -20.32
C GLN A 131 -11.59 -2.09 -19.65
N GLN A 132 -11.33 -0.80 -19.49
CA GLN A 132 -12.27 0.17 -18.92
C GLN A 132 -13.38 0.53 -19.91
N SER A 133 -13.04 0.71 -21.18
CA SER A 133 -14.01 1.07 -22.23
C SER A 133 -14.96 -0.08 -22.58
N GLU A 134 -14.54 -1.33 -22.39
CA GLU A 134 -15.30 -2.53 -22.74
C GLU A 134 -15.93 -3.25 -21.53
N VAL A 135 -15.88 -2.68 -20.32
CA VAL A 135 -16.40 -3.34 -19.12
C VAL A 135 -17.93 -3.33 -19.06
N PHE A 136 -18.55 -2.20 -19.43
CA PHE A 136 -19.99 -2.03 -19.46
C PHE A 136 -20.55 -2.41 -20.83
N ALA A 137 -21.83 -2.77 -20.84
CA ALA A 137 -22.53 -3.21 -22.04
C ALA A 137 -21.84 -4.38 -22.76
N ALA A 138 -21.16 -5.25 -22.00
CA ALA A 138 -20.41 -6.38 -22.54
C ALA A 138 -20.87 -7.72 -21.93
N THR A 139 -20.88 -8.78 -22.73
CA THR A 139 -21.27 -10.12 -22.29
C THR A 139 -20.39 -11.18 -22.93
N ARG A 140 -20.13 -12.28 -22.23
CA ARG A 140 -19.40 -13.43 -22.74
C ARG A 140 -20.35 -14.43 -23.39
N ILE A 141 -20.38 -14.48 -24.71
CA ILE A 141 -21.24 -15.38 -25.46
C ILE A 141 -20.59 -16.77 -25.55
N PRO A 142 -21.26 -17.86 -25.11
CA PRO A 142 -20.73 -19.21 -25.22
C PRO A 142 -20.68 -19.66 -26.69
N GLY A 143 -19.56 -20.27 -27.08
CA GLY A 143 -19.38 -20.81 -28.44
C GLY A 143 -18.99 -22.28 -28.45
N LYS A 144 -19.21 -22.96 -29.60
CA LYS A 144 -18.96 -24.41 -29.75
C LYS A 144 -17.52 -24.80 -29.46
N SER A 145 -16.54 -24.02 -29.94
CA SER A 145 -15.10 -24.27 -29.78
C SER A 145 -14.40 -23.23 -28.89
N GLN A 146 -14.91 -22.00 -28.86
CA GLN A 146 -14.37 -20.90 -28.07
C GLN A 146 -15.49 -19.87 -27.84
N ASP A 147 -15.51 -19.27 -26.66
CA ASP A 147 -16.42 -18.16 -26.33
C ASP A 147 -15.89 -16.83 -26.90
N HIS A 148 -16.71 -15.79 -26.94
CA HIS A 148 -16.23 -14.44 -27.27
C HIS A 148 -16.90 -13.38 -26.39
N ILE A 149 -16.23 -12.25 -26.22
CA ILE A 149 -16.84 -11.06 -25.61
C ILE A 149 -17.55 -10.26 -26.69
N GLN A 150 -18.83 -9.99 -26.49
CA GLN A 150 -19.64 -9.12 -27.33
C GLN A 150 -19.95 -7.84 -26.56
N VAL A 151 -19.66 -6.68 -27.18
CA VAL A 151 -19.93 -5.34 -26.63
C VAL A 151 -21.10 -4.70 -27.38
N TYR A 152 -21.93 -3.95 -26.67
CA TYR A 152 -23.16 -3.30 -27.13
C TYR A 152 -23.15 -1.81 -26.78
N PRO A 153 -22.34 -0.97 -27.45
CA PRO A 153 -22.08 0.41 -27.04
C PRO A 153 -23.32 1.32 -27.03
N GLU A 154 -24.36 0.99 -27.79
CA GLU A 154 -25.61 1.77 -27.87
C GLU A 154 -26.66 1.33 -26.82
N SER A 155 -26.27 0.56 -25.81
CA SER A 155 -27.20 0.05 -24.79
C SER A 155 -27.66 1.14 -23.84
N LEU A 156 -28.97 1.22 -23.61
CA LEU A 156 -29.59 2.25 -22.75
C LEU A 156 -30.15 1.71 -21.43
N HIS A 157 -30.07 0.38 -21.22
CA HIS A 157 -30.77 -0.30 -20.13
C HIS A 157 -29.88 -1.22 -19.31
N ALA A 158 -30.22 -1.37 -18.04
CA ALA A 158 -29.77 -2.46 -17.18
C ALA A 158 -30.84 -3.58 -17.16
N ILE A 159 -30.46 -4.74 -16.62
CA ILE A 159 -31.40 -5.86 -16.42
C ILE A 159 -31.51 -6.15 -14.93
N LEU A 160 -32.71 -5.97 -14.39
CA LEU A 160 -33.06 -6.28 -13.01
C LEU A 160 -33.47 -7.74 -12.87
N LEU A 161 -32.88 -8.42 -11.90
CA LEU A 161 -33.17 -9.78 -11.46
C LEU A 161 -33.72 -9.69 -10.03
N CYS A 162 -35.00 -10.02 -9.81
CA CYS A 162 -35.62 -10.03 -8.48
C CYS A 162 -36.69 -11.12 -8.40
N THR A 163 -37.24 -11.36 -7.21
CA THR A 163 -38.30 -12.38 -7.00
C THR A 163 -39.56 -12.16 -7.86
N GLY A 164 -39.80 -10.94 -8.34
CA GLY A 164 -40.89 -10.62 -9.27
C GLY A 164 -40.64 -11.02 -10.73
N GLY A 165 -39.40 -11.35 -11.11
CA GLY A 165 -39.02 -11.68 -12.49
C GLY A 165 -37.77 -10.95 -12.99
N ILE A 166 -37.61 -10.93 -14.32
CA ILE A 166 -36.50 -10.25 -15.01
C ILE A 166 -37.05 -9.02 -15.74
N PHE A 167 -36.50 -7.84 -15.50
CA PHE A 167 -37.03 -6.59 -16.06
C PHE A 167 -35.93 -5.74 -16.72
N PRO A 168 -36.15 -5.19 -17.93
CA PRO A 168 -35.30 -4.13 -18.46
C PRO A 168 -35.59 -2.83 -17.71
N ILE A 169 -34.54 -2.17 -17.21
CA ILE A 169 -34.61 -0.88 -16.53
C ILE A 169 -33.84 0.13 -17.35
N GLN A 170 -34.50 1.18 -17.84
CA GLN A 170 -33.80 2.24 -18.55
C GLN A 170 -32.94 3.01 -17.54
N ILE A 171 -31.67 3.22 -17.88
CA ILE A 171 -30.73 3.97 -17.04
C ILE A 171 -30.04 5.10 -17.81
N LEU A 172 -30.12 5.08 -19.14
CA LEU A 172 -29.57 6.09 -20.04
C LEU A 172 -30.66 6.57 -21.00
N HIS A 173 -30.47 7.79 -21.50
CA HIS A 173 -31.24 8.31 -22.62
C HIS A 173 -30.30 8.82 -23.72
N GLN A 174 -30.81 8.77 -24.95
CA GLN A 174 -30.16 9.30 -26.13
C GLN A 174 -31.26 9.94 -26.99
N SER A 175 -31.13 11.22 -27.34
CA SER A 175 -32.20 11.93 -28.07
C SER A 175 -32.27 11.47 -29.53
N HIS A 176 -31.11 11.24 -30.14
CA HIS A 176 -30.96 10.72 -31.51
C HIS A 176 -29.79 9.73 -31.61
N PRO A 177 -29.89 8.68 -32.46
CA PRO A 177 -28.77 7.76 -32.69
C PRO A 177 -27.50 8.51 -33.07
N GLY A 178 -26.40 8.30 -32.33
CA GLY A 178 -25.12 8.95 -32.55
C GLY A 178 -24.85 10.21 -31.70
N GLU A 179 -25.83 10.69 -30.93
CA GLU A 179 -25.59 11.70 -29.88
C GLU A 179 -25.00 11.07 -28.60
N PRO A 180 -24.28 11.84 -27.76
CA PRO A 180 -23.81 11.35 -26.47
C PRO A 180 -24.97 10.86 -25.60
N MET A 181 -24.82 9.67 -25.01
CA MET A 181 -25.76 9.17 -24.02
C MET A 181 -25.61 9.95 -22.71
N SER A 182 -26.70 10.14 -21.98
CA SER A 182 -26.67 10.71 -20.64
C SER A 182 -27.50 9.91 -19.65
N PRO A 183 -27.08 9.83 -18.38
CA PRO A 183 -27.79 9.07 -17.36
C PRO A 183 -29.17 9.67 -17.09
N LEU A 184 -30.17 8.81 -16.87
CA LEU A 184 -31.48 9.23 -16.37
C LEU A 184 -31.36 9.79 -14.95
N SER A 185 -32.40 10.48 -14.47
CA SER A 185 -32.42 10.91 -13.07
C SER A 185 -32.49 9.71 -12.13
N VAL A 186 -31.86 9.82 -10.94
CA VAL A 186 -31.93 8.78 -9.90
C VAL A 186 -33.39 8.45 -9.56
N ASN A 187 -34.28 9.45 -9.56
CA ASN A 187 -35.71 9.27 -9.28
C ASN A 187 -36.43 8.45 -10.37
N ASP A 188 -36.11 8.66 -11.65
CA ASP A 188 -36.70 7.87 -12.74
C ASP A 188 -36.23 6.42 -12.69
N ILE A 189 -34.97 6.19 -12.34
CA ILE A 189 -34.42 4.84 -12.12
C ILE A 189 -35.13 4.20 -10.90
N TYR A 190 -35.22 4.91 -9.78
CA TYR A 190 -35.91 4.43 -8.57
C TYR A 190 -37.38 4.08 -8.84
N THR A 191 -38.09 4.92 -9.59
CA THR A 191 -39.51 4.70 -9.91
C THR A 191 -39.70 3.40 -10.69
N GLN A 192 -38.86 3.14 -11.70
CA GLN A 192 -38.88 1.88 -12.46
C GLN A 192 -38.56 0.67 -11.57
N LEU A 193 -37.56 0.79 -10.69
CA LEU A 193 -37.21 -0.27 -9.74
C LEU A 193 -38.37 -0.57 -8.77
N ALA A 194 -39.01 0.46 -8.22
CA ALA A 194 -40.15 0.33 -7.30
C ALA A 194 -41.39 -0.23 -8.00
N GLU A 195 -41.60 0.05 -9.30
CA GLU A 195 -42.65 -0.58 -10.10
C GLU A 195 -42.38 -2.07 -10.33
N ALA A 196 -41.14 -2.43 -10.70
CA ALA A 196 -40.75 -3.83 -10.89
C ALA A 196 -40.81 -4.64 -9.60
N ALA A 197 -40.32 -4.08 -8.48
CA ALA A 197 -40.33 -4.72 -7.16
C ALA A 197 -41.74 -4.90 -6.58
N ARG A 198 -42.72 -4.10 -6.99
CA ARG A 198 -44.13 -4.23 -6.57
C ARG A 198 -44.91 -5.29 -7.35
N GLN A 199 -44.35 -5.86 -8.43
CA GLN A 199 -45.04 -6.93 -9.15
C GLN A 199 -45.15 -8.17 -8.25
N PRO A 200 -46.30 -8.87 -8.26
CA PRO A 200 -46.45 -10.12 -7.52
C PRO A 200 -45.38 -11.11 -7.96
N GLY A 201 -44.98 -12.01 -7.06
CA GLY A 201 -43.96 -13.03 -7.32
C GLY A 201 -44.20 -13.73 -8.66
N ALA A 202 -43.11 -14.02 -9.38
CA ALA A 202 -43.17 -14.43 -10.78
C ALA A 202 -44.13 -15.62 -10.97
N ALA A 203 -44.94 -15.57 -12.03
CA ALA A 203 -45.78 -16.72 -12.37
C ALA A 203 -44.91 -17.96 -12.66
N ARG A 204 -45.43 -19.17 -12.44
CA ARG A 204 -44.72 -20.43 -12.68
C ARG A 204 -44.12 -20.44 -14.10
N GLY A 205 -42.79 -20.46 -14.21
CA GLY A 205 -42.04 -20.37 -15.46
C GLY A 205 -41.35 -19.02 -15.72
N LEU A 206 -41.68 -17.95 -14.99
CA LEU A 206 -41.06 -16.62 -15.11
C LEU A 206 -40.06 -16.31 -13.98
N GLU A 207 -39.81 -17.28 -13.10
CA GLU A 207 -38.81 -17.20 -12.04
C GLU A 207 -37.41 -16.99 -12.64
N PRO A 208 -36.61 -16.01 -12.17
CA PRO A 208 -35.29 -15.77 -12.76
C PRO A 208 -34.28 -16.87 -12.48
N SER A 209 -34.34 -17.50 -11.30
CA SER A 209 -33.32 -18.44 -10.83
C SER A 209 -33.05 -19.60 -11.82
N PRO A 210 -34.07 -20.32 -12.32
CA PRO A 210 -33.89 -21.34 -13.36
C PRO A 210 -33.11 -20.88 -14.59
N PHE A 211 -33.39 -19.68 -15.10
CA PHE A 211 -32.67 -19.11 -16.25
C PHE A 211 -31.24 -18.73 -15.88
N CYS A 212 -31.05 -18.01 -14.78
CA CYS A 212 -29.74 -17.60 -14.28
C CYS A 212 -28.81 -18.80 -14.06
N SER A 213 -29.33 -19.92 -13.53
CA SER A 213 -28.58 -21.15 -13.35
C SER A 213 -28.05 -21.75 -14.66
N LEU A 214 -28.69 -21.49 -15.81
CA LEU A 214 -28.16 -21.96 -17.10
C LEU A 214 -26.83 -21.28 -17.45
N SER A 215 -26.67 -20.00 -17.11
CA SER A 215 -25.40 -19.27 -17.31
C SER A 215 -24.26 -19.76 -16.40
N ALA A 216 -24.60 -20.50 -15.34
CA ALA A 216 -23.64 -21.14 -14.43
C ALA A 216 -23.20 -22.54 -14.89
N LEU A 217 -23.82 -23.12 -15.93
CA LEU A 217 -23.44 -24.44 -16.44
C LEU A 217 -22.02 -24.45 -17.06
N PRO A 218 -21.40 -25.64 -17.21
CA PRO A 218 -20.23 -25.79 -18.07
C PRO A 218 -20.48 -25.18 -19.46
N ARG A 219 -19.46 -24.54 -20.05
CA ARG A 219 -19.65 -23.67 -21.22
C ARG A 219 -20.28 -24.36 -22.43
N HIS A 220 -19.99 -25.65 -22.61
CA HIS A 220 -20.54 -26.45 -23.70
C HIS A 220 -22.04 -26.77 -23.49
N GLU A 221 -22.46 -27.05 -22.26
CA GLU A 221 -23.87 -27.25 -21.90
C GLU A 221 -24.65 -25.94 -22.03
N TRP A 222 -24.07 -24.84 -21.55
CA TRP A 222 -24.68 -23.52 -21.71
C TRP A 222 -24.79 -23.11 -23.19
N CYS A 223 -23.77 -23.36 -24.00
CA CYS A 223 -23.83 -23.15 -25.46
C CYS A 223 -25.02 -23.89 -26.09
N ALA A 224 -25.22 -25.17 -25.75
CA ALA A 224 -26.30 -25.98 -26.27
C ALA A 224 -27.68 -25.51 -25.78
N ALA A 225 -27.80 -25.12 -24.51
CA ALA A 225 -29.03 -24.55 -23.95
C ALA A 225 -29.37 -23.21 -24.61
N ARG A 226 -28.38 -22.33 -24.80
CA ARG A 226 -28.53 -21.04 -25.48
C ARG A 226 -29.00 -21.20 -26.93
N GLU A 227 -28.45 -22.16 -27.68
CA GLU A 227 -28.92 -22.47 -29.04
C GLU A 227 -30.40 -22.89 -29.05
N LYS A 228 -30.84 -23.70 -28.09
CA LYS A 228 -32.26 -24.06 -27.95
C LYS A 228 -33.14 -22.87 -27.61
N ILE A 229 -32.68 -21.95 -26.76
CA ILE A 229 -33.40 -20.70 -26.43
C ILE A 229 -33.58 -19.85 -27.70
N GLN A 230 -32.54 -19.73 -28.54
CA GLN A 230 -32.62 -18.99 -29.80
C GLN A 230 -33.56 -19.64 -30.83
N MET A 231 -33.68 -20.97 -30.83
CA MET A 231 -34.59 -21.71 -31.71
C MET A 231 -36.02 -21.87 -31.16
N GLY A 232 -36.23 -21.66 -29.86
CA GLY A 232 -37.47 -21.99 -29.13
C GLY A 232 -38.61 -20.99 -29.24
N GLY A 233 -38.42 -19.85 -29.93
CA GLY A 233 -39.46 -18.85 -30.20
C GLY A 233 -38.94 -17.40 -30.17
N GLU A 234 -39.56 -16.51 -30.96
CA GLU A 234 -39.14 -15.13 -31.15
C GLU A 234 -39.09 -14.32 -29.83
N ALA A 235 -40.09 -14.49 -28.96
CA ALA A 235 -40.18 -13.77 -27.70
C ALA A 235 -39.03 -14.09 -26.73
N MET A 236 -38.63 -15.38 -26.67
CA MET A 236 -37.55 -15.84 -25.80
C MET A 236 -36.17 -15.38 -26.31
N ALA A 237 -35.96 -15.46 -27.62
CA ALA A 237 -34.75 -14.95 -28.26
C ALA A 237 -34.60 -13.43 -28.06
N ALA A 238 -35.69 -12.68 -28.15
CA ALA A 238 -35.70 -11.24 -27.86
C ALA A 238 -35.38 -10.93 -26.39
N SER A 239 -35.94 -11.68 -25.43
CA SER A 239 -35.57 -11.57 -24.01
C SER A 239 -34.08 -11.79 -23.77
N LEU A 240 -33.51 -12.87 -24.35
CA LEU A 240 -32.08 -13.15 -24.25
C LEU A 240 -31.24 -12.01 -24.85
N GLY A 241 -31.63 -11.48 -26.01
CA GLY A 241 -30.96 -10.34 -26.63
C GLY A 241 -30.97 -9.08 -25.77
N LEU A 242 -32.08 -8.79 -25.06
CA LEU A 242 -32.15 -7.71 -24.08
C LEU A 242 -31.24 -7.96 -22.88
N MET A 243 -31.14 -9.20 -22.40
CA MET A 243 -30.23 -9.55 -21.31
C MET A 243 -28.75 -9.39 -21.69
N GLU A 244 -28.39 -9.86 -22.89
CA GLU A 244 -27.02 -9.81 -23.41
C GLU A 244 -26.56 -8.36 -23.66
N SER A 245 -27.45 -7.54 -24.23
CA SER A 245 -27.15 -6.15 -24.60
C SER A 245 -27.12 -5.16 -23.45
N ALA A 246 -27.69 -5.48 -22.28
CA ALA A 246 -27.77 -4.57 -21.14
C ALA A 246 -26.40 -4.01 -20.71
N VAL A 247 -26.36 -2.80 -20.17
CA VAL A 247 -25.14 -2.16 -19.62
C VAL A 247 -24.55 -3.01 -18.49
N LEU A 248 -25.39 -3.48 -17.58
CA LEU A 248 -25.07 -4.44 -16.52
C LEU A 248 -26.32 -5.22 -16.09
N ALA A 249 -26.11 -6.32 -15.36
CA ALA A 249 -27.17 -7.02 -14.63
C ALA A 249 -27.19 -6.54 -13.18
N VAL A 250 -28.37 -6.40 -12.58
CA VAL A 250 -28.54 -6.03 -11.17
C VAL A 250 -29.46 -7.02 -10.47
N ALA A 251 -29.05 -7.50 -9.31
CA ALA A 251 -29.75 -8.51 -8.53
C ALA A 251 -30.21 -7.92 -7.20
N LEU A 252 -31.51 -8.02 -6.91
CA LEU A 252 -32.08 -7.67 -5.61
C LEU A 252 -32.28 -8.95 -4.82
N GLU A 253 -31.40 -9.18 -3.83
CA GLU A 253 -31.57 -10.29 -2.90
C GLU A 253 -32.65 -9.94 -1.87
N ASP A 254 -33.56 -10.87 -1.63
CA ASP A 254 -34.65 -10.78 -0.65
C ASP A 254 -34.21 -11.12 0.79
N CYS A 255 -32.90 -11.14 1.03
CA CYS A 255 -32.30 -11.35 2.35
C CYS A 255 -31.21 -10.32 2.66
N CYS A 256 -30.91 -10.16 3.94
CA CYS A 256 -29.75 -9.39 4.39
C CYS A 256 -28.44 -10.07 3.97
N ALA A 257 -27.35 -9.31 3.93
CA ALA A 257 -26.03 -9.88 3.71
C ALA A 257 -25.61 -10.75 4.91
N PRO A 258 -24.84 -11.83 4.67
CA PRO A 258 -24.23 -12.59 5.76
C PRO A 258 -23.35 -11.69 6.66
N ALA A 259 -23.32 -11.97 7.97
CA ALA A 259 -22.53 -11.17 8.91
C ALA A 259 -21.02 -11.26 8.66
N LYS A 260 -20.53 -12.39 8.11
CA LYS A 260 -19.11 -12.57 7.80
C LYS A 260 -18.81 -12.17 6.36
N LEU A 261 -17.71 -11.45 6.17
CA LEU A 261 -17.27 -11.01 4.84
C LEU A 261 -16.98 -12.17 3.88
N ALA A 262 -16.35 -13.26 4.36
CA ALA A 262 -16.11 -14.46 3.56
C ALA A 262 -17.41 -15.08 3.01
N GLU A 263 -18.46 -15.14 3.84
CA GLU A 263 -19.78 -15.65 3.46
C GLU A 263 -20.45 -14.70 2.46
N THR A 264 -20.37 -13.38 2.68
CA THR A 264 -20.89 -12.38 1.75
C THR A 264 -20.21 -12.46 0.38
N LEU A 265 -18.88 -12.58 0.33
CA LEU A 265 -18.13 -12.79 -0.91
C LEU A 265 -18.59 -14.04 -1.66
N ASN A 266 -18.85 -15.13 -0.93
CA ASN A 266 -19.39 -16.36 -1.50
C ASN A 266 -20.81 -16.18 -2.04
N VAL A 267 -21.71 -15.50 -1.34
CA VAL A 267 -23.08 -15.25 -1.81
C VAL A 267 -23.11 -14.33 -3.02
N VAL A 268 -22.26 -13.29 -3.04
CA VAL A 268 -22.09 -12.44 -4.24
C VAL A 268 -21.59 -13.28 -5.42
N ARG A 269 -20.64 -14.20 -5.19
CA ARG A 269 -20.04 -15.06 -6.21
C ARG A 269 -20.95 -16.20 -6.70
N LEU A 270 -21.70 -16.86 -5.81
CA LEU A 270 -22.35 -18.15 -6.08
C LEU A 270 -23.88 -18.10 -5.97
N GLY A 271 -24.45 -17.09 -5.30
CA GLY A 271 -25.85 -17.09 -4.85
C GLY A 271 -26.02 -17.72 -3.46
N ARG A 272 -27.28 -17.90 -3.02
CA ARG A 272 -27.63 -18.27 -1.63
C ARG A 272 -27.44 -19.76 -1.28
N GLY A 273 -27.02 -20.60 -2.23
CA GLY A 273 -26.71 -22.02 -2.02
C GLY A 273 -27.93 -22.94 -1.83
N ASP A 274 -29.13 -22.40 -1.64
CA ASP A 274 -30.43 -23.08 -1.57
C ASP A 274 -31.07 -23.33 -2.96
N GLY A 275 -30.33 -23.06 -4.02
CA GLY A 275 -30.81 -23.10 -5.40
C GLY A 275 -31.34 -21.77 -5.91
N HIS A 276 -31.41 -20.74 -5.07
CA HIS A 276 -31.69 -19.36 -5.49
C HIS A 276 -30.42 -18.71 -6.07
N CYS A 277 -30.48 -18.32 -7.35
CA CYS A 277 -29.37 -17.70 -8.06
C CYS A 277 -29.86 -16.55 -8.93
N LEU A 278 -29.62 -15.32 -8.51
CA LEU A 278 -29.93 -14.11 -9.29
C LEU A 278 -28.65 -13.54 -9.91
N ARG A 279 -27.91 -14.36 -10.65
CA ARG A 279 -26.68 -13.95 -11.36
C ARG A 279 -26.76 -14.35 -12.82
N TYR A 280 -26.44 -13.42 -13.71
CA TYR A 280 -26.22 -13.73 -15.11
C TYR A 280 -24.71 -13.71 -15.37
N TYR A 281 -24.06 -14.88 -15.23
CA TYR A 281 -22.59 -14.99 -15.16
C TYR A 281 -21.85 -14.63 -16.45
N ASP A 282 -22.54 -14.66 -17.59
CA ASP A 282 -21.97 -14.18 -18.85
C ASP A 282 -21.83 -12.67 -18.87
N LYS A 283 -22.67 -11.95 -18.11
CA LYS A 283 -22.59 -10.50 -18.05
C LYS A 283 -21.30 -10.09 -17.37
N VAL A 284 -20.54 -9.22 -18.03
CA VAL A 284 -19.23 -8.77 -17.54
C VAL A 284 -19.34 -8.08 -16.17
N VAL A 285 -20.46 -7.40 -15.91
CA VAL A 285 -20.76 -6.75 -14.62
C VAL A 285 -22.13 -7.21 -14.11
N ASN A 286 -22.13 -7.82 -12.93
CA ASN A 286 -23.33 -8.01 -12.11
C ASN A 286 -23.21 -7.13 -10.86
N LEU A 287 -24.24 -6.36 -10.55
CA LEU A 287 -24.42 -5.65 -9.29
C LEU A 287 -25.36 -6.46 -8.39
N VAL A 288 -25.03 -6.65 -7.12
CA VAL A 288 -25.83 -7.39 -6.15
C VAL A 288 -26.14 -6.48 -4.99
N VAL A 289 -27.40 -6.32 -4.64
CA VAL A 289 -27.82 -5.47 -3.52
C VAL A 289 -28.72 -6.28 -2.59
N PHE A 290 -28.27 -6.44 -1.35
CA PHE A 290 -28.99 -7.14 -0.28
C PHE A 290 -30.09 -6.27 0.31
N GLN A 291 -31.02 -6.89 1.03
CA GLN A 291 -32.17 -6.22 1.63
C GLN A 291 -31.78 -5.12 2.63
N ASP A 292 -30.65 -5.30 3.32
CA ASP A 292 -30.04 -4.36 4.26
C ASP A 292 -29.20 -3.26 3.59
N GLY A 293 -29.17 -3.21 2.25
CA GLY A 293 -28.41 -2.22 1.49
C GLY A 293 -26.92 -2.52 1.34
N VAL A 294 -26.40 -3.63 1.90
CA VAL A 294 -25.07 -4.12 1.56
C VAL A 294 -25.03 -4.42 0.06
N ALA A 295 -23.95 -4.04 -0.61
CA ALA A 295 -23.83 -4.20 -2.06
C ALA A 295 -22.49 -4.81 -2.46
N GLY A 296 -22.51 -5.60 -3.53
CA GLY A 296 -21.33 -6.19 -4.13
C GLY A 296 -21.37 -6.12 -5.65
N MET A 297 -20.21 -6.16 -6.28
CA MET A 297 -20.07 -6.31 -7.73
C MET A 297 -19.38 -7.64 -8.05
N LEU A 298 -19.79 -8.27 -9.14
CA LEU A 298 -19.20 -9.50 -9.64
C LEU A 298 -18.78 -9.27 -11.10
N PHE A 299 -17.51 -9.53 -11.38
CA PHE A 299 -16.93 -9.32 -12.70
C PHE A 299 -16.53 -10.62 -13.39
N GLU A 300 -16.72 -10.70 -14.71
CA GLU A 300 -16.23 -11.81 -15.54
C GLU A 300 -14.77 -11.56 -15.97
N HIS A 301 -13.85 -12.43 -15.55
CA HIS A 301 -12.39 -12.22 -15.64
C HIS A 301 -11.85 -12.20 -17.09
N SER A 302 -12.56 -12.75 -18.08
CA SER A 302 -12.06 -12.73 -19.46
C SER A 302 -12.06 -11.32 -20.04
N ALA A 303 -13.01 -10.47 -19.64
CA ALA A 303 -13.08 -9.08 -20.05
C ALA A 303 -12.01 -8.21 -19.36
N LEU A 304 -11.76 -8.40 -18.05
CA LEU A 304 -10.89 -7.52 -17.27
C LEU A 304 -10.10 -8.19 -16.14
N ASP A 305 -9.01 -7.55 -15.71
CA ASP A 305 -8.18 -7.93 -14.58
C ASP A 305 -8.77 -7.43 -13.26
N GLY A 306 -8.44 -8.11 -12.15
CA GLY A 306 -8.87 -7.71 -10.80
C GLY A 306 -8.51 -6.28 -10.41
N MET A 307 -7.37 -5.75 -10.88
CA MET A 307 -6.99 -4.34 -10.67
C MET A 307 -8.00 -3.38 -11.31
N VAL A 308 -8.45 -3.68 -12.53
CA VAL A 308 -9.42 -2.84 -13.26
C VAL A 308 -10.79 -2.99 -12.63
N ALA A 309 -11.18 -4.20 -12.23
CA ALA A 309 -12.43 -4.43 -11.50
C ALA A 309 -12.48 -3.62 -10.18
N GLY A 310 -11.37 -3.57 -9.44
CA GLY A 310 -11.26 -2.76 -8.23
C GLY A 310 -11.32 -1.26 -8.51
N LEU A 311 -10.72 -0.80 -9.62
CA LEU A 311 -10.82 0.60 -10.06
C LEU A 311 -12.26 0.97 -10.42
N ILE A 312 -12.97 0.13 -11.17
CA ILE A 312 -14.36 0.35 -11.55
C ILE A 312 -15.26 0.37 -10.31
N THR A 313 -15.09 -0.59 -9.39
CA THR A 313 -15.85 -0.64 -8.13
C THR A 313 -15.65 0.62 -7.31
N TYR A 314 -14.40 1.07 -7.17
CA TYR A 314 -14.07 2.31 -6.48
C TYR A 314 -14.73 3.53 -7.14
N SER A 315 -14.66 3.64 -8.47
CA SER A 315 -15.28 4.75 -9.20
C SER A 315 -16.80 4.75 -9.07
N VAL A 316 -17.46 3.59 -9.16
CA VAL A 316 -18.92 3.45 -8.94
C VAL A 316 -19.28 3.95 -7.55
N TRP A 317 -18.55 3.51 -6.53
CA TRP A 317 -18.75 3.94 -5.15
C TRP A 317 -18.59 5.46 -5.00
N CYS A 318 -17.45 6.04 -5.41
CA CYS A 318 -17.21 7.49 -5.29
C CYS A 318 -18.29 8.32 -6.00
N VAL A 319 -18.67 7.93 -7.21
CA VAL A 319 -19.73 8.63 -7.97
C VAL A 319 -21.07 8.49 -7.26
N SER A 320 -21.41 7.33 -6.70
CA SER A 320 -22.65 7.15 -5.94
C SER A 320 -22.68 7.97 -4.64
N GLU A 321 -21.56 8.13 -3.93
CA GLU A 321 -21.49 8.91 -2.69
C GLU A 321 -21.50 10.42 -2.95
N SER A 322 -21.06 10.86 -4.14
CA SER A 322 -21.12 12.29 -4.52
C SER A 322 -22.55 12.84 -4.64
N LEU A 323 -23.55 11.96 -4.64
CA LEU A 323 -24.97 12.31 -4.68
C LEU A 323 -25.56 12.67 -3.31
N THR A 324 -24.75 12.97 -2.29
CA THR A 324 -25.22 13.28 -0.92
C THR A 324 -26.54 14.05 -0.96
N ILE A 325 -27.61 13.34 -0.62
CA ILE A 325 -28.97 13.88 -0.58
C ILE A 325 -28.98 14.79 0.63
N ASP A 326 -28.60 16.05 0.46
CA ASP A 326 -28.94 17.09 1.41
C ASP A 326 -30.47 17.17 1.42
N PRO A 327 -31.15 16.78 2.51
CA PRO A 327 -32.60 16.78 2.57
C PRO A 327 -33.19 18.19 2.39
N ASN A 328 -32.36 19.23 2.48
CA ASN A 328 -32.71 20.64 2.27
C ASN A 328 -32.06 21.29 1.04
N SER A 329 -31.33 20.55 0.20
CA SER A 329 -30.71 21.12 -1.01
C SER A 329 -31.76 21.48 -2.06
N PRO A 330 -31.59 22.57 -2.81
CA PRO A 330 -32.45 22.93 -3.93
C PRO A 330 -32.51 21.86 -5.04
N LEU A 331 -31.60 20.88 -5.05
CA LEU A 331 -31.68 19.70 -5.92
C LEU A 331 -32.87 18.79 -5.58
N SER A 332 -33.36 18.83 -4.33
CA SER A 332 -34.65 18.27 -3.91
C SER A 332 -35.85 19.02 -4.54
N ARG A 333 -35.61 20.11 -5.29
CA ARG A 333 -36.61 20.85 -6.09
C ARG A 333 -36.32 20.89 -7.58
N THR A 334 -35.32 20.18 -8.09
CA THR A 334 -35.33 19.72 -9.48
C THR A 334 -36.12 18.41 -9.58
N ILE A 335 -37.28 18.41 -8.92
CA ILE A 335 -38.39 17.47 -9.14
C ILE A 335 -39.03 17.94 -10.45
N GLY A 336 -38.38 17.62 -11.57
CA GLY A 336 -39.05 17.67 -12.86
C GLY A 336 -40.16 16.63 -12.82
N SER A 337 -41.38 17.02 -13.16
CA SER A 337 -42.44 16.06 -13.50
C SER A 337 -41.86 15.02 -14.45
N PRO A 338 -42.12 13.71 -14.24
CA PRO A 338 -41.68 12.69 -15.18
C PRO A 338 -42.18 13.07 -16.57
N ASN A 339 -41.38 12.81 -17.60
CA ASN A 339 -41.84 12.85 -18.97
C ASN A 339 -42.21 11.39 -19.34
N PRO A 340 -43.46 10.96 -19.10
CA PRO A 340 -43.85 9.54 -19.13
C PRO A 340 -43.83 8.89 -20.53
N ARG A 341 -43.38 9.61 -21.57
CA ARG A 341 -43.55 9.18 -22.96
C ARG A 341 -42.47 8.24 -23.49
N THR A 342 -41.41 7.95 -22.73
CA THR A 342 -40.27 7.14 -23.22
C THR A 342 -39.66 6.12 -22.25
N LEU A 343 -40.16 6.00 -21.00
CA LEU A 343 -39.65 4.97 -20.06
C LEU A 343 -40.11 3.57 -20.46
N PHE A 344 -39.28 2.54 -20.23
CA PHE A 344 -39.74 1.16 -20.36
C PHE A 344 -40.93 0.94 -19.44
N ALA A 345 -42.04 0.43 -20.00
CA ALA A 345 -43.07 -0.15 -19.16
C ALA A 345 -42.45 -1.35 -18.43
N ALA A 346 -42.50 -1.38 -17.10
CA ALA A 346 -42.03 -2.50 -16.30
C ALA A 346 -42.86 -3.75 -16.63
N LYS A 347 -42.44 -4.50 -17.65
CA LYS A 347 -43.02 -5.78 -18.03
C LYS A 347 -41.94 -6.86 -17.88
N PRO A 348 -42.25 -7.99 -17.22
CA PRO A 348 -41.28 -9.05 -17.05
C PRO A 348 -40.93 -9.66 -18.42
N LEU A 349 -39.66 -9.98 -18.63
CA LEU A 349 -39.19 -10.69 -19.80
C LEU A 349 -39.72 -12.13 -19.80
N ASN A 350 -39.99 -12.67 -20.98
CA ASN A 350 -40.36 -14.07 -21.13
C ASN A 350 -39.10 -14.94 -21.07
N VAL A 351 -38.92 -15.67 -19.97
CA VAL A 351 -37.75 -16.53 -19.69
C VAL A 351 -38.13 -17.95 -19.26
N ASP A 352 -39.28 -18.45 -19.74
CA ASP A 352 -39.71 -19.84 -19.49
C ASP A 352 -38.78 -20.91 -20.08
N VAL A 353 -37.85 -21.36 -19.25
CA VAL A 353 -36.88 -22.42 -19.56
C VAL A 353 -37.26 -23.78 -18.98
N THR A 354 -38.50 -23.96 -18.51
CA THR A 354 -38.95 -25.19 -17.85
C THR A 354 -38.77 -26.45 -18.70
N ASN A 355 -38.89 -26.32 -20.02
CA ASN A 355 -38.72 -27.41 -20.99
C ASN A 355 -37.25 -27.73 -21.33
N LEU A 356 -36.30 -26.89 -20.92
CA LEU A 356 -34.86 -27.04 -21.21
C LEU A 356 -34.09 -27.72 -20.07
N LEU A 357 -34.69 -27.79 -18.88
CA LEU A 357 -34.11 -28.40 -17.68
C LEU A 357 -34.47 -29.90 -17.64
N HIS A 358 -33.61 -30.76 -18.18
CA HIS A 358 -33.82 -32.23 -18.13
C HIS A 358 -33.53 -32.84 -16.74
N SER A 359 -32.89 -32.08 -15.86
CA SER A 359 -32.72 -32.33 -14.44
C SER A 359 -32.66 -30.97 -13.74
N SER A 360 -33.25 -30.82 -12.56
CA SER A 360 -32.95 -29.66 -11.71
C SER A 360 -31.44 -29.64 -11.49
N PRO A 361 -30.70 -28.59 -11.90
CA PRO A 361 -29.28 -28.50 -11.59
C PRO A 361 -29.17 -28.63 -10.07
N SER A 362 -28.39 -29.60 -9.60
CA SER A 362 -28.21 -29.81 -8.16
C SER A 362 -27.72 -28.49 -7.55
N PRO A 363 -28.40 -27.94 -6.53
CA PRO A 363 -27.98 -26.72 -5.89
C PRO A 363 -26.79 -27.05 -5.00
N SER A 364 -25.61 -26.99 -5.59
CA SER A 364 -24.32 -26.67 -5.00
C SER A 364 -23.25 -27.22 -5.94
N PRO A 365 -22.34 -26.39 -6.47
CA PRO A 365 -20.97 -26.88 -6.50
C PRO A 365 -20.64 -27.23 -5.05
N LYS A 366 -20.66 -28.51 -4.67
CA LYS A 366 -20.13 -28.94 -3.37
C LYS A 366 -18.75 -28.31 -3.24
N ASP A 367 -18.61 -27.40 -2.27
CA ASP A 367 -17.46 -26.54 -2.11
C ASP A 367 -16.15 -27.32 -2.21
N THR A 368 -15.29 -26.91 -3.15
CA THR A 368 -13.85 -27.17 -3.04
C THR A 368 -13.08 -25.93 -2.62
N ASN A 369 -13.73 -24.75 -2.60
CA ASN A 369 -13.07 -23.47 -2.38
C ASN A 369 -13.40 -22.96 -0.98
N VAL A 370 -12.43 -22.97 -0.07
CA VAL A 370 -12.60 -22.44 1.28
C VAL A 370 -12.09 -21.00 1.29
N ILE A 371 -12.92 -20.06 1.74
CA ILE A 371 -12.56 -18.65 1.88
C ILE A 371 -12.48 -18.29 3.36
N VAL A 372 -11.38 -17.67 3.76
CA VAL A 372 -11.25 -16.99 5.06
C VAL A 372 -10.90 -15.53 4.86
N THR A 373 -11.39 -14.67 5.74
CA THR A 373 -11.13 -13.23 5.71
C THR A 373 -10.76 -12.73 7.09
N PHE A 374 -9.84 -11.79 7.17
CA PHE A 374 -9.48 -11.13 8.42
C PHE A 374 -8.93 -9.73 8.16
N GLU A 375 -8.90 -8.91 9.19
CA GLU A 375 -8.40 -7.53 9.14
C GLU A 375 -7.30 -7.35 10.18
N ILE A 376 -6.21 -6.69 9.80
CA ILE A 376 -5.13 -6.31 10.70
C ILE A 376 -5.17 -4.79 10.89
N PRO A 377 -5.55 -4.29 12.08
CA PRO A 377 -5.51 -2.86 12.36
C PRO A 377 -4.07 -2.37 12.47
N SER A 378 -3.86 -1.08 12.17
CA SER A 378 -2.59 -0.40 12.29
C SER A 378 -2.78 1.11 12.38
N TYR A 379 -1.78 1.81 12.90
CA TYR A 379 -1.77 3.27 12.85
C TYR A 379 -1.74 3.78 11.40
N PRO A 380 -2.52 4.82 11.03
CA PRO A 380 -2.48 5.45 9.72
C PRO A 380 -1.07 5.84 9.27
N ASP A 381 -0.29 6.41 10.19
CA ASP A 381 1.08 6.84 9.93
C ASP A 381 2.02 5.69 9.56
N PHE A 382 1.79 4.50 10.11
CA PHE A 382 2.59 3.32 9.80
C PHE A 382 2.35 2.88 8.36
N LEU A 383 1.08 2.75 7.97
CA LEU A 383 0.72 2.32 6.63
C LEU A 383 1.06 3.40 5.59
N ALA A 384 0.88 4.68 5.92
CA ALA A 384 1.34 5.80 5.08
C ALA A 384 2.86 5.77 4.88
N THR A 385 3.63 5.47 5.93
CA THR A 385 5.09 5.34 5.85
C THR A 385 5.51 4.18 4.96
N LEU A 386 4.85 3.01 5.06
CA LEU A 386 5.10 1.88 4.14
C LEU A 386 4.76 2.23 2.68
N ARG A 387 3.66 2.96 2.45
CA ARG A 387 3.22 3.40 1.10
C ARG A 387 4.16 4.41 0.46
N SER A 388 4.87 5.20 1.27
CA SER A 388 5.83 6.20 0.76
C SER A 388 6.96 5.60 -0.09
N GLN A 389 7.24 4.29 0.09
CA GLN A 389 8.22 3.57 -0.69
C GLN A 389 7.56 2.56 -1.63
N ARG A 390 7.72 2.77 -2.93
CA ARG A 390 7.12 1.92 -3.97
C ARG A 390 7.50 0.45 -3.77
N ALA A 391 6.48 -0.42 -3.82
CA ALA A 391 6.54 -1.87 -3.66
C ALA A 391 6.84 -2.39 -2.24
N LEU A 392 7.10 -1.53 -1.25
CA LEU A 392 7.41 -1.99 0.11
C LEU A 392 6.20 -2.65 0.80
N PHE A 393 5.01 -2.09 0.59
CA PHE A 393 3.75 -2.67 1.07
C PHE A 393 3.51 -4.08 0.50
N ASP A 394 3.79 -4.27 -0.79
CA ASP A 394 3.65 -5.58 -1.45
C ASP A 394 4.72 -6.58 -0.97
N ALA A 395 5.96 -6.12 -0.75
CA ALA A 395 7.04 -6.95 -0.20
C ALA A 395 6.72 -7.40 1.23
N TRP A 396 6.16 -6.52 2.06
CA TRP A 396 5.68 -6.85 3.41
C TRP A 396 4.70 -8.03 3.37
N VAL A 397 3.63 -7.95 2.57
CA VAL A 397 2.63 -9.01 2.47
C VAL A 397 3.24 -10.30 1.88
N ASN A 398 4.07 -10.20 0.84
CA ASN A 398 4.70 -11.36 0.21
C ASN A 398 5.64 -12.11 1.16
N PHE A 399 6.49 -11.39 1.91
CA PHE A 399 7.44 -12.01 2.83
C PHE A 399 6.73 -12.60 4.05
N SER A 400 5.67 -11.95 4.56
CA SER A 400 4.82 -12.53 5.60
C SER A 400 4.13 -13.81 5.14
N LEU A 401 3.63 -13.88 3.90
CA LEU A 401 3.02 -15.11 3.38
C LEU A 401 4.05 -16.24 3.19
N GLN A 402 5.27 -15.92 2.74
CA GLN A 402 6.36 -16.89 2.64
C GLN A 402 6.71 -17.47 4.02
N LEU A 403 6.78 -16.63 5.06
CA LEU A 403 7.02 -17.05 6.44
C LEU A 403 5.87 -17.90 6.98
N ALA A 404 4.62 -17.46 6.80
CA ALA A 404 3.45 -18.16 7.31
C ALA A 404 3.28 -19.54 6.68
N LEU A 405 3.50 -19.66 5.37
CA LEU A 405 3.50 -20.97 4.70
C LEU A 405 4.65 -21.85 5.20
N ARG A 406 5.82 -21.28 5.46
CA ARG A 406 6.96 -22.03 6.00
C ARG A 406 6.66 -22.57 7.40
N GLN A 407 6.04 -21.79 8.26
CA GLN A 407 5.61 -22.22 9.60
C GLN A 407 4.50 -23.28 9.53
N THR A 408 3.58 -23.16 8.55
CA THR A 408 2.40 -24.02 8.46
C THR A 408 2.71 -25.41 7.90
N VAL A 409 3.53 -25.49 6.84
CA VAL A 409 3.80 -26.77 6.15
C VAL A 409 5.27 -27.17 6.10
N GLY A 410 6.15 -26.44 6.81
CA GLY A 410 7.57 -26.75 6.91
C GLY A 410 8.29 -26.74 5.56
N ASP A 411 9.15 -27.75 5.36
CA ASP A 411 10.04 -27.81 4.20
C ASP A 411 9.32 -27.85 2.86
N SER A 412 8.11 -28.41 2.83
CA SER A 412 7.22 -28.48 1.66
C SER A 412 6.92 -27.10 1.04
N ALA A 413 6.91 -26.03 1.85
CA ALA A 413 6.68 -24.67 1.35
C ALA A 413 7.73 -24.21 0.30
N MET A 414 8.94 -24.79 0.30
CA MET A 414 9.95 -24.46 -0.73
C MET A 414 9.57 -24.93 -2.13
N SER A 415 8.68 -25.91 -2.24
CA SER A 415 8.27 -26.44 -3.54
C SER A 415 7.22 -25.57 -4.26
N TYR A 416 6.63 -24.61 -3.56
CA TYR A 416 5.55 -23.79 -4.09
C TYR A 416 6.07 -22.69 -5.02
N ILE A 417 5.45 -22.56 -6.19
CA ILE A 417 5.67 -21.42 -7.09
C ILE A 417 4.70 -20.31 -6.70
N PHE A 418 5.27 -19.15 -6.37
CA PHE A 418 4.54 -17.92 -6.07
C PHE A 418 4.45 -17.06 -7.32
N VAL A 419 3.29 -16.43 -7.50
CA VAL A 419 3.05 -15.43 -8.54
C VAL A 419 2.38 -14.20 -7.94
N THR A 420 2.93 -13.03 -8.26
CA THR A 420 2.30 -11.72 -8.05
C THR A 420 2.02 -11.09 -9.41
N PRO A 421 0.76 -10.79 -9.76
CA PRO A 421 0.42 -10.19 -11.05
C PRO A 421 0.92 -8.75 -11.09
N THR A 422 1.71 -8.42 -12.11
CA THR A 422 2.17 -7.05 -12.35
C THR A 422 1.44 -6.47 -13.54
N HIS A 423 0.74 -5.35 -13.37
CA HIS A 423 -0.01 -4.74 -14.47
C HIS A 423 0.91 -4.26 -15.59
N MET A 424 0.46 -4.40 -16.83
CA MET A 424 1.22 -4.06 -18.05
C MET A 424 0.57 -2.94 -18.86
N ARG A 425 -0.31 -2.16 -18.22
CA ARG A 425 -1.11 -1.09 -18.84
C ARG A 425 -0.32 0.08 -19.43
N HIS A 426 1.00 0.11 -19.30
CA HIS A 426 1.86 1.07 -20.02
C HIS A 426 2.27 0.56 -21.41
N TYR A 427 1.79 -0.62 -21.82
CA TYR A 427 1.80 -1.15 -23.19
C TYR A 427 0.39 -1.17 -23.77
N LYS A 428 0.26 -1.09 -25.11
CA LYS A 428 -1.03 -1.25 -25.81
C LYS A 428 -1.72 -2.55 -25.39
N HIS A 429 -3.03 -2.50 -25.16
CA HIS A 429 -3.85 -3.62 -24.68
C HIS A 429 -3.31 -4.38 -23.44
N GLY A 430 -2.38 -3.79 -22.67
CA GLY A 430 -1.70 -4.47 -21.57
C GLY A 430 -2.65 -4.93 -20.45
N ARG A 431 -2.59 -6.23 -20.14
CA ARG A 431 -3.24 -6.87 -18.98
C ARG A 431 -2.30 -6.93 -17.77
N CYS A 432 -1.94 -8.13 -17.32
CA CYS A 432 -0.93 -8.40 -16.30
C CYS A 432 0.06 -9.47 -16.77
N ASP A 433 1.23 -9.51 -16.14
CA ASP A 433 2.24 -10.57 -16.33
C ASP A 433 2.72 -11.04 -14.94
N PRO A 434 2.93 -12.36 -14.71
CA PRO A 434 3.50 -12.87 -13.46
C PRO A 434 4.90 -12.32 -13.14
N THR A 435 5.03 -11.80 -11.92
CA THR A 435 6.31 -11.69 -11.21
C THR A 435 6.45 -12.89 -10.27
N TYR A 436 7.63 -13.51 -10.21
CA TYR A 436 7.94 -14.64 -9.33
C TYR A 436 8.74 -14.14 -8.10
N PRO A 437 8.08 -13.79 -6.97
CA PRO A 437 8.68 -13.01 -5.88
C PRO A 437 9.58 -13.82 -4.94
N VAL A 438 9.56 -15.15 -5.04
CA VAL A 438 10.45 -16.00 -4.23
C VAL A 438 11.86 -15.96 -4.83
N THR A 439 12.82 -15.59 -3.99
CA THR A 439 14.22 -15.43 -4.35
C THR A 439 15.10 -16.10 -3.30
N THR A 440 16.38 -16.30 -3.61
CA THR A 440 17.37 -16.76 -2.61
C THR A 440 17.40 -15.81 -1.40
N GLN A 441 17.30 -14.50 -1.65
CA GLN A 441 17.35 -13.47 -0.62
C GLN A 441 16.09 -13.44 0.24
N SER A 442 14.90 -13.58 -0.36
CA SER A 442 13.65 -13.67 0.42
C SER A 442 13.62 -14.94 1.28
N ARG A 443 14.14 -16.07 0.77
CA ARG A 443 14.25 -17.31 1.55
C ARG A 443 15.23 -17.18 2.71
N HIS A 444 16.35 -16.49 2.51
CA HIS A 444 17.31 -16.28 3.58
C HIS A 444 16.75 -15.37 4.67
N LEU A 445 16.06 -14.28 4.30
CA LEU A 445 15.31 -13.44 5.24
C LEU A 445 14.28 -14.26 6.04
N VAL A 446 13.43 -15.03 5.35
CA VAL A 446 12.38 -15.86 5.98
C VAL A 446 12.98 -16.93 6.90
N GLY A 447 14.04 -17.60 6.45
CA GLY A 447 14.75 -18.62 7.24
C GLY A 447 15.33 -18.04 8.53
N THR A 448 16.04 -16.91 8.44
CA THR A 448 16.62 -16.23 9.60
C THR A 448 15.55 -15.74 10.57
N LEU A 449 14.48 -15.12 10.07
CA LEU A 449 13.34 -14.70 10.90
C LEU A 449 12.73 -15.86 11.68
N MET A 450 12.49 -16.98 10.99
CA MET A 450 11.93 -18.18 11.61
C MET A 450 12.84 -18.73 12.71
N SER A 451 14.17 -18.71 12.53
CA SER A 451 15.13 -19.11 13.57
C SER A 451 15.12 -18.17 14.78
N CYS A 452 14.92 -16.86 14.57
CA CYS A 452 14.87 -15.87 15.65
C CYS A 452 13.57 -15.92 16.47
N MET A 453 12.44 -16.29 15.86
CA MET A 453 11.14 -16.35 16.55
C MET A 453 11.04 -17.52 17.55
N GLY A 454 11.88 -18.54 17.45
CA GLY A 454 11.88 -19.70 18.36
C GLY A 454 12.52 -19.44 19.74
N THR A 455 13.21 -18.33 19.96
CA THR A 455 14.08 -18.11 21.12
C THR A 455 13.61 -17.04 22.12
N SER A 456 12.67 -16.15 21.75
CA SER A 456 12.12 -15.11 22.64
C SER A 456 10.78 -14.59 22.13
N GLN A 457 9.86 -14.21 23.03
CA GLN A 457 8.56 -13.59 22.67
C GLN A 457 8.67 -12.20 22.03
N SER A 458 9.86 -11.58 21.99
CA SER A 458 10.15 -10.37 21.22
C SER A 458 11.06 -10.68 20.04
N ALA A 459 10.66 -10.25 18.84
CA ALA A 459 11.46 -10.41 17.62
C ALA A 459 12.71 -9.50 17.68
N PRO A 460 13.93 -10.03 17.47
CA PRO A 460 15.13 -9.22 17.50
C PRO A 460 15.28 -8.48 16.16
N TYR A 461 14.85 -7.22 16.10
CA TYR A 461 15.02 -6.35 14.94
C TYR A 461 16.48 -5.88 14.80
N THR A 462 17.39 -6.81 14.57
CA THR A 462 18.85 -6.55 14.47
C THR A 462 19.25 -5.85 13.17
N LYS A 463 20.43 -5.23 13.15
CA LYS A 463 21.05 -4.65 11.93
C LYS A 463 21.21 -5.73 10.83
N ALA A 464 21.67 -6.93 11.19
CA ALA A 464 21.77 -8.06 10.27
C ALA A 464 20.41 -8.40 9.62
N LEU A 465 19.33 -8.46 10.40
CA LEU A 465 18.00 -8.74 9.85
C LEU A 465 17.50 -7.61 8.94
N LEU A 466 17.78 -6.35 9.28
CA LEU A 466 17.49 -5.20 8.42
C LEU A 466 18.26 -5.27 7.09
N ARG A 467 19.51 -5.74 7.10
CA ARG A 467 20.32 -5.99 5.88
C ARG A 467 19.70 -7.07 5.01
N LEU A 468 19.26 -8.18 5.59
CA LEU A 468 18.56 -9.23 4.84
C LEU A 468 17.27 -8.72 4.23
N PHE A 469 16.51 -7.92 4.99
CA PHE A 469 15.31 -7.27 4.48
C PHE A 469 15.62 -6.32 3.33
N HIS A 470 16.66 -5.48 3.46
CA HIS A 470 17.10 -4.56 2.41
C HIS A 470 17.37 -5.31 1.10
N VAL A 471 18.21 -6.35 1.14
CA VAL A 471 18.61 -7.09 -0.08
C VAL A 471 17.42 -7.84 -0.68
N ALA A 472 16.59 -8.49 0.14
CA ALA A 472 15.37 -9.16 -0.33
C ALA A 472 14.39 -8.17 -0.97
N PHE A 473 14.19 -6.99 -0.37
CA PHE A 473 13.31 -5.95 -0.89
C PHE A 473 13.83 -5.34 -2.18
N GLN A 474 15.12 -5.03 -2.29
CA GLN A 474 15.71 -4.51 -3.52
C GLN A 474 15.55 -5.50 -4.68
N GLU A 475 15.74 -6.79 -4.42
CA GLU A 475 15.52 -7.83 -5.42
C GLU A 475 14.03 -7.94 -5.81
N HIS A 476 13.11 -7.91 -4.84
CA HIS A 476 11.66 -7.88 -5.11
C HIS A 476 11.26 -6.69 -6.01
N LYS A 477 11.77 -5.50 -5.67
CA LYS A 477 11.57 -4.27 -6.46
C LYS A 477 12.18 -4.38 -7.85
N ARG A 478 13.37 -5.00 -7.98
CA ARG A 478 14.03 -5.25 -9.27
C ARG A 478 13.18 -6.17 -10.14
N LEU A 479 12.65 -7.27 -9.59
CA LEU A 479 11.79 -8.20 -10.32
C LEU A 479 10.52 -7.53 -10.84
N ILE A 480 9.82 -6.74 -10.01
CA ILE A 480 8.66 -5.96 -10.47
C ILE A 480 9.06 -5.00 -11.60
N LYS A 481 10.21 -4.33 -11.50
CA LYS A 481 10.72 -3.42 -12.54
C LYS A 481 11.05 -4.16 -13.84
N VAL A 482 11.62 -5.36 -13.77
CA VAL A 482 11.91 -6.22 -14.93
C VAL A 482 10.61 -6.66 -15.60
N THR A 483 9.64 -7.16 -14.83
CA THR A 483 8.30 -7.49 -15.33
C THR A 483 7.66 -6.28 -15.99
N LYS A 484 7.69 -5.11 -15.35
CA LYS A 484 7.22 -3.85 -15.93
C LYS A 484 7.90 -3.49 -17.25
N LYS A 485 9.15 -3.86 -17.47
CA LYS A 485 9.82 -3.66 -18.76
C LYS A 485 9.39 -4.66 -19.84
N GLY A 486 8.44 -5.56 -19.57
CA GLY A 486 8.01 -6.61 -20.49
C GLY A 486 9.05 -7.72 -20.65
N GLN A 487 9.97 -7.84 -19.69
CA GLN A 487 11.01 -8.87 -19.66
C GLN A 487 10.61 -10.06 -18.77
N SER A 488 9.39 -10.07 -18.26
CA SER A 488 8.77 -11.23 -17.64
C SER A 488 8.54 -12.33 -18.65
N VAL A 489 8.49 -13.55 -18.14
CA VAL A 489 8.65 -14.76 -18.96
C VAL A 489 7.40 -15.62 -18.99
N GLY A 490 6.37 -15.31 -18.19
CA GLY A 490 5.17 -16.13 -18.03
C GLY A 490 4.43 -16.42 -19.35
N PRO A 491 4.02 -15.39 -20.12
CA PRO A 491 3.40 -15.57 -21.43
C PRO A 491 4.26 -16.39 -22.40
N HIS A 492 5.57 -16.17 -22.38
CA HIS A 492 6.49 -16.89 -23.27
C HIS A 492 6.66 -18.35 -22.86
N LEU A 493 6.76 -18.65 -21.56
CA LEU A 493 6.75 -20.02 -21.03
C LEU A 493 5.45 -20.75 -21.38
N ALA A 494 4.31 -20.08 -21.27
CA ALA A 494 3.02 -20.64 -21.67
C ALA A 494 2.91 -20.87 -23.19
N ALA A 495 3.57 -20.04 -24.01
CA ALA A 495 3.67 -20.24 -25.46
C ALA A 495 4.59 -21.41 -25.82
N LEU A 496 5.78 -21.48 -25.21
CA LEU A 496 6.73 -22.59 -25.37
C LEU A 496 6.10 -23.92 -24.97
N HIS A 497 5.43 -23.96 -23.81
CA HIS A 497 4.73 -25.16 -23.33
C HIS A 497 3.71 -25.72 -24.34
N ARG A 498 2.99 -24.84 -25.06
CA ARG A 498 2.03 -25.23 -26.11
C ARG A 498 2.69 -25.61 -27.43
N ALA A 499 3.86 -25.04 -27.74
CA ALA A 499 4.58 -25.27 -28.99
C ALA A 499 5.39 -26.58 -28.97
N LEU A 500 5.77 -27.07 -27.79
CA LEU A 500 6.45 -28.35 -27.58
C LEU A 500 5.50 -29.53 -27.73
N SER A 501 6.03 -30.68 -28.17
CA SER A 501 5.24 -31.89 -28.36
C SER A 501 4.76 -32.47 -27.02
N PRO A 502 3.62 -33.17 -26.96
CA PRO A 502 3.09 -33.65 -25.68
C PRO A 502 4.01 -34.58 -24.88
N GLY A 503 4.87 -35.34 -25.56
CA GLY A 503 5.86 -36.24 -24.95
C GLY A 503 7.20 -35.59 -24.63
N ASN A 504 7.38 -34.29 -24.89
CA ASN A 504 8.64 -33.60 -24.64
C ASN A 504 8.96 -33.59 -23.13
N PRO A 505 10.17 -33.99 -22.70
CA PRO A 505 10.53 -34.11 -21.29
C PRO A 505 10.52 -32.78 -20.52
N LEU A 506 10.55 -31.63 -21.20
CA LEU A 506 10.46 -30.31 -20.56
C LEU A 506 9.05 -29.95 -20.09
N ARG A 507 7.99 -30.51 -20.69
CA ARG A 507 6.61 -30.11 -20.37
C ARG A 507 6.28 -30.27 -18.89
N LYS A 508 6.72 -31.36 -18.26
CA LYS A 508 6.49 -31.63 -16.83
C LYS A 508 7.09 -30.56 -15.89
N PHE A 509 8.09 -29.80 -16.35
CA PHE A 509 8.68 -28.70 -15.59
C PHE A 509 7.97 -27.38 -15.90
N LEU A 510 7.58 -27.17 -17.17
CA LEU A 510 6.80 -26.00 -17.59
C LEU A 510 5.37 -25.99 -17.02
N ASP A 511 4.78 -27.17 -16.76
CA ASP A 511 3.46 -27.31 -16.14
C ASP A 511 3.36 -26.56 -14.80
N LEU A 512 4.47 -26.48 -14.05
CA LEU A 512 4.54 -25.78 -12.77
C LEU A 512 4.26 -24.26 -12.91
N PHE A 513 4.57 -23.68 -14.08
CA PHE A 513 4.33 -22.26 -14.35
C PHE A 513 2.91 -21.97 -14.84
N VAL A 514 2.21 -22.96 -15.40
CA VAL A 514 0.84 -22.83 -15.92
C VAL A 514 -0.20 -22.86 -14.78
N GLY A 515 0.08 -23.61 -13.71
CA GLY A 515 -0.75 -23.68 -12.50
C GLY A 515 0.06 -23.39 -11.24
N PRO A 516 0.47 -22.13 -10.99
CA PRO A 516 1.30 -21.79 -9.83
C PRO A 516 0.55 -22.08 -8.52
N SER A 517 1.29 -22.60 -7.54
CA SER A 517 0.73 -23.04 -6.25
C SER A 517 0.14 -21.87 -5.45
N VAL A 518 0.78 -20.70 -5.49
CA VAL A 518 0.40 -19.54 -4.69
C VAL A 518 0.27 -18.31 -5.58
N TYR A 519 -0.88 -17.64 -5.49
CA TYR A 519 -1.18 -16.39 -6.20
C TYR A 519 -1.43 -15.28 -5.18
N VAL A 520 -0.65 -14.20 -5.22
CA VAL A 520 -0.77 -13.07 -4.29
C VAL A 520 -1.13 -11.83 -5.09
N THR A 521 -2.25 -11.20 -4.77
CA THR A 521 -2.72 -9.99 -5.45
C THR A 521 -3.24 -8.99 -4.43
N GLY A 522 -3.22 -7.71 -4.77
CA GLY A 522 -3.77 -6.70 -3.89
C GLY A 522 -3.41 -5.30 -4.29
N LYS A 523 -3.79 -4.37 -3.43
CA LYS A 523 -3.43 -2.96 -3.55
C LYS A 523 -3.24 -2.36 -2.17
N ASP A 524 -2.25 -1.49 -2.09
CA ASP A 524 -1.81 -0.82 -0.87
C ASP A 524 -2.84 0.18 -0.31
N ILE A 525 -3.72 0.73 -1.15
CA ILE A 525 -4.84 1.57 -0.72
C ILE A 525 -6.09 1.41 -1.61
N THR A 526 -7.22 1.07 -0.99
CA THR A 526 -8.53 0.82 -1.62
C THR A 526 -9.69 1.17 -0.68
N GLU A 527 -9.87 2.45 -0.33
CA GLU A 527 -10.96 2.90 0.56
C GLU A 527 -12.37 2.54 0.07
N GLY A 528 -12.58 2.51 -1.24
CA GLY A 528 -13.89 2.18 -1.84
C GLY A 528 -14.18 0.68 -1.98
N LEU A 529 -13.45 -0.19 -1.27
CA LEU A 529 -13.72 -1.64 -1.23
C LEU A 529 -13.64 -2.17 0.21
N ASN A 530 -14.70 -2.87 0.62
CA ASN A 530 -14.74 -3.55 1.92
C ASN A 530 -14.19 -4.98 1.86
N GLY A 531 -14.19 -5.61 0.68
CA GLY A 531 -13.68 -6.95 0.49
C GLY A 531 -13.57 -7.32 -0.98
N ALA A 532 -12.60 -8.16 -1.30
CA ALA A 532 -12.45 -8.78 -2.60
C ALA A 532 -11.68 -10.08 -2.42
N VAL A 533 -11.88 -11.03 -3.33
CA VAL A 533 -11.13 -12.29 -3.30
C VAL A 533 -10.79 -12.74 -4.71
N GLY A 534 -9.51 -13.04 -4.91
CA GLY A 534 -8.99 -13.64 -6.12
C GLY A 534 -9.48 -15.07 -6.29
N ASN A 535 -9.59 -15.50 -7.55
CA ASN A 535 -10.03 -16.86 -7.81
C ASN A 535 -8.87 -17.88 -7.77
N VAL A 536 -9.23 -19.14 -7.58
CA VAL A 536 -8.33 -20.30 -7.68
C VAL A 536 -8.63 -21.04 -8.98
N TYR A 537 -7.60 -21.14 -9.84
CA TYR A 537 -7.69 -21.67 -11.20
C TYR A 537 -7.20 -23.12 -11.31
N ALA A 538 -6.23 -23.52 -10.47
CA ALA A 538 -5.72 -24.89 -10.46
C ALA A 538 -6.44 -25.78 -9.44
N SER A 539 -6.28 -27.09 -9.56
CA SER A 539 -6.90 -28.07 -8.64
C SER A 539 -6.32 -28.02 -7.22
N ASP A 540 -5.10 -27.53 -7.07
CA ASP A 540 -4.43 -27.32 -5.79
C ASP A 540 -3.74 -25.95 -5.82
N GLN A 541 -4.37 -24.95 -5.19
CA GLN A 541 -3.90 -23.56 -5.27
C GLN A 541 -4.38 -22.75 -4.06
N LEU A 542 -3.53 -21.80 -3.68
CA LEU A 542 -3.82 -20.75 -2.72
C LEU A 542 -3.84 -19.38 -3.42
N ALA A 543 -4.88 -18.60 -3.20
CA ALA A 543 -4.96 -17.20 -3.64
C ALA A 543 -5.10 -16.28 -2.41
N LEU A 544 -4.13 -15.39 -2.20
CA LEU A 544 -4.18 -14.33 -1.21
C LEU A 544 -4.54 -13.01 -1.89
N THR A 545 -5.60 -12.36 -1.41
CA THR A 545 -5.98 -11.00 -1.80
C THR A 545 -5.82 -10.06 -0.63
N TYR A 546 -5.15 -8.92 -0.81
CA TYR A 546 -5.01 -7.89 0.23
C TYR A 546 -5.51 -6.53 -0.26
N LEU A 547 -6.22 -5.83 0.63
CA LEU A 547 -6.80 -4.51 0.42
C LEU A 547 -6.36 -3.60 1.57
N GLY A 548 -5.44 -2.68 1.31
CA GLY A 548 -5.04 -1.69 2.31
C GLY A 548 -6.10 -0.60 2.48
N LYS A 549 -6.37 -0.22 3.73
CA LYS A 549 -7.15 0.95 4.14
C LYS A 549 -6.24 1.94 4.86
N LYS A 550 -6.74 3.13 5.19
CA LYS A 550 -6.00 4.17 5.90
C LYS A 550 -5.33 3.61 7.15
N ASP A 551 -6.07 2.87 7.97
CA ASP A 551 -5.73 2.38 9.32
C ASP A 551 -5.79 0.85 9.45
N SER A 552 -5.91 0.12 8.35
CA SER A 552 -5.93 -1.34 8.40
C SER A 552 -5.51 -1.98 7.08
N ILE A 553 -5.38 -3.31 7.10
CA ILE A 553 -5.32 -4.13 5.90
C ILE A 553 -6.33 -5.26 6.02
N CYS A 554 -7.21 -5.40 5.02
CA CYS A 554 -8.14 -6.50 4.90
C CYS A 554 -7.53 -7.57 3.99
N LEU A 555 -7.56 -8.83 4.42
CA LEU A 555 -7.06 -9.96 3.65
C LEU A 555 -8.15 -11.00 3.45
N ALA A 556 -8.15 -11.60 2.27
CA ALA A 556 -8.98 -12.74 1.91
C ALA A 556 -8.10 -13.85 1.33
N ILE A 557 -8.21 -15.06 1.88
CA ILE A 557 -7.51 -16.25 1.38
C ILE A 557 -8.55 -17.19 0.80
N ASN A 558 -8.35 -17.61 -0.45
CA ASN A 558 -9.16 -18.61 -1.15
C ASN A 558 -8.27 -19.80 -1.47
N ALA A 559 -8.67 -20.99 -1.03
CA ALA A 559 -7.86 -22.20 -1.16
C ALA A 559 -8.64 -23.35 -1.76
N LYS A 560 -7.96 -24.17 -2.57
CA LYS A 560 -8.46 -25.42 -3.15
C LYS A 560 -7.40 -26.52 -3.00
N GLY A 561 -7.83 -27.77 -2.93
CA GLY A 561 -6.93 -28.92 -2.85
C GLY A 561 -6.31 -29.08 -1.47
N SER A 562 -5.01 -29.37 -1.41
CA SER A 562 -4.26 -29.56 -0.16
C SER A 562 -4.21 -28.28 0.68
N PHE A 563 -4.22 -27.10 0.05
CA PHE A 563 -4.24 -25.81 0.75
C PHE A 563 -5.51 -25.58 1.58
N ALA A 564 -6.65 -26.16 1.19
CA ALA A 564 -7.89 -26.02 1.96
C ALA A 564 -7.78 -26.66 3.36
N ASN A 565 -6.94 -27.71 3.51
CA ASN A 565 -6.76 -28.43 4.77
C ASN A 565 -5.91 -27.66 5.79
N ILE A 566 -5.10 -26.70 5.35
CA ILE A 566 -4.17 -25.93 6.20
C ILE A 566 -4.65 -24.50 6.47
N LEU A 567 -5.80 -24.12 5.92
CA LEU A 567 -6.20 -22.71 5.78
C LEU A 567 -6.34 -21.99 7.12
N SER A 568 -6.94 -22.64 8.14
CA SER A 568 -7.09 -22.05 9.47
C SER A 568 -5.74 -21.79 10.14
N GLN A 569 -4.83 -22.76 10.11
CA GLN A 569 -3.49 -22.61 10.69
C GLN A 569 -2.68 -21.54 9.93
N LEU A 570 -2.80 -21.52 8.60
CA LEU A 570 -2.15 -20.53 7.76
C LEU A 570 -2.66 -19.12 8.06
N GLN A 571 -3.96 -18.96 8.28
CA GLN A 571 -4.55 -17.69 8.68
C GLN A 571 -3.94 -17.19 9.99
N GLU A 572 -3.92 -18.02 11.02
CA GLU A 572 -3.35 -17.66 12.34
C GLU A 572 -1.88 -17.23 12.23
N ASN A 573 -1.06 -18.05 11.55
CA ASN A 573 0.35 -17.74 11.33
C ASN A 573 0.53 -16.44 10.53
N LEU A 574 -0.26 -16.24 9.46
CA LEU A 574 -0.17 -15.03 8.65
C LEU A 574 -0.58 -13.77 9.43
N GLN A 575 -1.55 -13.86 10.34
CA GLN A 575 -1.93 -12.71 11.18
C GLN A 575 -0.78 -12.24 12.07
N GLU A 576 -0.03 -13.16 12.67
CA GLU A 576 1.12 -12.84 13.50
C GLU A 576 2.34 -12.41 12.67
N ASP A 577 2.64 -13.13 11.58
CA ASP A 577 3.76 -12.83 10.70
C ASP A 577 3.61 -11.49 9.98
N LEU A 578 2.38 -11.05 9.70
CA LEU A 578 2.10 -9.70 9.21
C LEU A 578 2.52 -8.65 10.24
N LYS A 579 2.26 -8.86 11.54
CA LYS A 579 2.65 -7.91 12.59
C LYS A 579 4.17 -7.84 12.73
N VAL A 580 4.85 -8.98 12.78
CA VAL A 580 6.31 -9.06 12.91
C VAL A 580 7.01 -8.40 11.72
N MET A 581 6.63 -8.78 10.50
CA MET A 581 7.24 -8.22 9.28
C MET A 581 6.91 -6.74 9.10
N LYS A 582 5.74 -6.26 9.55
CA LYS A 582 5.34 -4.84 9.48
C LYS A 582 6.37 -3.95 10.17
N PHE A 583 6.81 -4.33 11.37
CA PHE A 583 7.77 -3.55 12.15
C PHE A 583 9.18 -3.60 11.56
N LEU A 584 9.58 -4.67 10.87
CA LEU A 584 10.84 -4.71 10.12
C LEU A 584 10.76 -3.80 8.89
N ALA A 585 9.67 -3.89 8.12
CA ALA A 585 9.41 -3.03 6.97
C ALA A 585 9.30 -1.54 7.37
N LEU A 586 8.71 -1.24 8.54
CA LEU A 586 8.58 0.12 9.05
C LEU A 586 9.95 0.70 9.45
N ARG A 587 10.81 -0.07 10.12
CA ARG A 587 12.20 0.35 10.40
C ARG A 587 12.94 0.67 9.11
N TYR A 588 12.84 -0.21 8.12
CA TYR A 588 13.41 0.05 6.78
C TYR A 588 12.86 1.33 6.14
N ALA A 589 11.54 1.54 6.21
CA ALA A 589 10.90 2.71 5.65
C ALA A 589 11.36 4.02 6.32
N ILE A 590 11.43 4.04 7.65
CA ILE A 590 11.91 5.18 8.44
C ILE A 590 13.37 5.46 8.12
N ALA A 591 14.24 4.44 8.12
CA ALA A 591 15.64 4.60 7.75
C ALA A 591 15.78 5.22 6.35
N GLY A 592 14.94 4.83 5.39
CA GLY A 592 14.93 5.41 4.05
C GLY A 592 14.47 6.87 4.02
N GLN A 593 13.46 7.25 4.82
CA GLN A 593 13.02 8.65 4.95
C GLN A 593 14.06 9.53 5.65
N MET A 594 14.84 8.94 6.56
CA MET A 594 15.97 9.58 7.23
C MET A 594 17.24 9.64 6.38
N GLU A 595 17.28 8.97 5.22
CA GLU A 595 18.49 8.77 4.40
C GLU A 595 19.61 7.99 5.13
N ALA A 596 19.25 7.16 6.11
CA ALA A 596 20.18 6.42 6.98
C ALA A 596 20.44 4.97 6.55
N ILE A 597 19.81 4.49 5.45
CA ILE A 597 19.92 3.08 5.04
C ILE A 597 21.37 2.67 4.82
N ASP A 598 22.12 3.43 4.02
CA ASP A 598 23.49 3.04 3.65
C ASP A 598 24.41 3.02 4.88
N CYS A 599 24.30 4.05 5.73
CA CYS A 599 25.05 4.17 6.97
C CYS A 599 24.78 3.02 7.95
N LEU A 600 23.54 2.57 8.05
CA LEU A 600 23.14 1.44 8.90
C LEU A 600 23.65 0.09 8.38
N LEU A 601 23.94 -0.01 7.09
CA LEU A 601 24.39 -1.26 6.45
C LEU A 601 25.91 -1.40 6.38
N GLU A 602 26.67 -0.30 6.49
CA GLU A 602 28.15 -0.28 6.39
C GLU A 602 28.87 -0.68 7.70
N GLN A 603 28.24 -0.53 8.87
CA GLN A 603 28.91 -0.67 10.19
C GLN A 603 29.41 -2.08 10.59
N GLU A 604 29.24 -3.13 9.77
CA GLU A 604 29.67 -4.51 10.10
C GLU A 604 30.90 -5.02 9.33
N GLU A 605 31.48 -4.26 8.38
CA GLU A 605 32.71 -4.71 7.70
C GLU A 605 34.00 -4.56 8.55
N VAL A 606 33.91 -4.06 9.79
CA VAL A 606 35.07 -3.77 10.65
C VAL A 606 35.29 -4.78 11.80
N GLU A 607 34.39 -5.73 12.04
CA GLU A 607 34.61 -6.79 13.05
C GLU A 607 34.58 -8.20 12.44
N GLY A 608 35.71 -8.89 12.56
CA GLY A 608 36.06 -10.04 11.73
C GLY A 608 35.28 -11.33 12.00
N LEU A 609 34.89 -11.99 10.92
CA LEU A 609 34.79 -13.44 10.82
C LEU A 609 35.51 -13.89 9.54
N GLY A 610 36.68 -14.49 9.72
CA GLY A 610 37.42 -15.12 8.65
C GLY A 610 36.69 -16.36 8.13
N GLY A 611 36.60 -16.44 6.80
CA GLY A 611 36.46 -17.70 6.06
C GLY A 611 35.04 -18.24 5.90
N THR A 612 34.42 -17.98 4.74
CA THR A 612 34.06 -19.04 3.78
C THR A 612 33.60 -18.39 2.47
N ASP A 613 34.17 -18.87 1.37
CA ASP A 613 33.88 -18.45 -0.01
C ASP A 613 32.38 -18.52 -0.33
N CYS A 614 31.76 -17.36 -0.51
CA CYS A 614 30.52 -17.20 -1.28
C CYS A 614 30.84 -16.33 -2.50
N GLY A 615 30.88 -16.97 -3.66
CA GLY A 615 31.27 -16.36 -4.92
C GLY A 615 30.42 -15.15 -5.32
N GLY A 616 31.08 -13.99 -5.40
CA GLY A 616 31.02 -13.08 -6.53
C GLY A 616 29.67 -12.51 -6.98
N LEU A 617 29.18 -11.48 -6.29
CA LEU A 617 28.59 -10.31 -6.95
C LEU A 617 29.10 -9.06 -6.23
N GLN A 618 30.22 -8.51 -6.72
CA GLN A 618 30.62 -7.13 -6.41
C GLN A 618 29.63 -6.20 -7.10
N VAL A 619 28.77 -5.55 -6.33
CA VAL A 619 28.01 -4.39 -6.80
C VAL A 619 28.96 -3.20 -6.79
N GLN A 620 29.52 -2.86 -7.95
CA GLN A 620 30.29 -1.63 -8.12
C GLN A 620 29.34 -0.43 -8.05
N PHE A 621 29.37 0.31 -6.95
CA PHE A 621 28.75 1.63 -6.86
C PHE A 621 29.69 2.66 -7.49
N SER A 622 29.35 3.14 -8.68
CA SER A 622 30.04 4.24 -9.34
C SER A 622 29.55 5.57 -8.79
N HIS A 623 30.32 6.20 -7.89
CA HIS A 623 30.19 7.63 -7.60
C HIS A 623 30.76 8.43 -8.79
N GLN A 624 29.88 9.00 -9.62
CA GLN A 624 30.23 10.10 -10.51
C GLN A 624 29.57 11.37 -9.98
N GLY A 625 30.39 12.32 -9.54
CA GLY A 625 29.92 13.62 -9.07
C GLY A 625 30.97 14.38 -8.25
N SER A 626 32.20 14.56 -8.76
CA SER A 626 33.17 15.47 -8.15
C SER A 626 33.01 16.87 -8.73
N GLY A 627 32.23 17.72 -8.05
CA GLY A 627 32.33 19.17 -8.18
C GLY A 627 33.49 19.68 -7.33
N GLN A 628 34.50 20.26 -7.96
CA GLN A 628 35.57 20.99 -7.28
C GLN A 628 34.98 22.25 -6.60
N ALA A 629 35.15 22.36 -5.29
CA ALA A 629 34.99 23.62 -4.56
C ALA A 629 36.23 23.84 -3.67
N ASP A 630 36.66 25.11 -3.63
CA ASP A 630 37.94 25.62 -3.17
C ASP A 630 38.35 25.23 -1.75
N GLN A 631 39.51 24.57 -1.62
CA GLN A 631 40.28 24.53 -0.38
C GLN A 631 41.23 25.74 -0.33
N LYS A 632 40.95 26.70 0.56
CA LYS A 632 41.95 27.67 1.02
C LYS A 632 42.12 27.58 2.53
N GLY A 633 43.29 27.07 2.93
CA GLY A 633 44.05 27.47 4.12
C GLY A 633 43.59 26.95 5.48
N VAL A 634 44.10 25.79 5.90
CA VAL A 634 44.22 25.42 7.31
C VAL A 634 45.72 25.22 7.63
N PRO A 635 46.27 25.76 8.73
CA PRO A 635 47.67 25.57 9.09
C PRO A 635 47.95 24.10 9.50
N PRO A 636 49.11 23.54 9.17
CA PRO A 636 49.48 22.19 9.58
C PRO A 636 50.15 22.24 10.96
N ASP A 637 49.41 21.98 12.06
CA ASP A 637 49.95 21.44 13.33
C ASP A 637 48.91 21.27 14.49
N ALA A 638 47.60 21.20 14.22
CA ALA A 638 46.65 20.76 15.24
C ALA A 638 46.60 19.22 15.26
N MET A 639 47.12 18.60 16.34
CA MET A 639 46.95 17.15 16.55
C MET A 639 45.45 16.81 16.50
N LEU A 640 45.05 16.02 15.52
CA LEU A 640 43.70 15.45 15.42
C LEU A 640 43.45 14.60 16.68
N ASN A 641 42.54 15.05 17.53
CA ASN A 641 42.01 14.19 18.58
C ASN A 641 41.11 13.16 17.88
N SER A 642 41.40 11.87 17.99
CA SER A 642 40.59 10.82 17.35
C SER A 642 39.18 10.73 17.92
N ASP A 643 38.96 11.37 19.06
CA ASP A 643 37.77 11.21 19.87
C ASP A 643 36.80 12.36 19.60
N PHE A 644 35.61 12.01 19.12
CA PHE A 644 34.47 12.91 18.97
C PHE A 644 33.35 12.49 19.93
N THR A 645 32.39 13.38 20.13
CA THR A 645 31.25 13.13 21.01
C THR A 645 29.98 13.65 20.38
N LEU A 646 28.92 12.85 20.41
CA LEU A 646 27.62 13.23 19.86
C LEU A 646 26.52 12.74 20.79
N ILE A 647 25.55 13.61 21.10
CA ILE A 647 24.37 13.27 21.88
C ILE A 647 23.15 13.83 21.16
N ILE A 648 22.09 13.05 21.10
CA ILE A 648 20.80 13.45 20.54
C ILE A 648 19.66 13.10 21.51
N HIS A 649 18.56 13.83 21.45
CA HIS A 649 17.33 13.50 22.17
C HIS A 649 16.10 13.48 21.27
N GLY A 650 15.17 12.57 21.56
CA GLY A 650 13.82 12.51 20.98
C GLY A 650 12.78 13.36 21.72
N GLY A 651 13.19 14.01 22.82
CA GLY A 651 12.37 14.92 23.61
C GLY A 651 12.02 14.40 25.00
N ALA A 652 11.75 15.35 25.90
CA ALA A 652 11.20 15.08 27.23
C ALA A 652 9.67 14.99 27.16
N MET A 653 9.07 14.05 27.88
CA MET A 653 7.62 13.89 27.97
C MET A 653 7.19 13.45 29.37
N GLU A 654 5.92 13.72 29.69
CA GLU A 654 5.30 13.16 30.89
C GLU A 654 5.18 11.63 30.78
N GLU A 655 4.96 10.96 31.92
CA GLU A 655 4.93 9.51 31.95
C GLU A 655 3.75 8.97 31.13
N MET A 656 4.03 8.02 30.23
CA MET A 656 3.03 7.38 29.39
C MET A 656 3.34 5.89 29.26
N GLN A 657 2.33 5.04 29.44
CA GLN A 657 2.43 3.64 29.06
C GLN A 657 2.39 3.52 27.54
N MET A 658 3.44 2.95 26.96
CA MET A 658 3.56 2.72 25.52
C MET A 658 3.80 1.24 25.23
N ASP A 659 3.30 0.77 24.09
CA ASP A 659 3.61 -0.54 23.54
C ASP A 659 5.11 -0.66 23.26
N GLU A 660 5.72 -1.78 23.67
CA GLU A 660 7.17 -2.02 23.54
C GLU A 660 7.66 -1.96 22.09
N ASN A 661 6.82 -2.31 21.11
CA ASN A 661 7.17 -2.17 19.71
C ASN A 661 7.28 -0.70 19.29
N ILE A 662 6.42 0.18 19.82
CA ILE A 662 6.50 1.63 19.57
C ILE A 662 7.77 2.20 20.18
N VAL A 663 8.08 1.83 21.43
CA VAL A 663 9.33 2.19 22.10
C VAL A 663 10.53 1.74 21.27
N GLY A 664 10.53 0.48 20.82
CA GLY A 664 11.59 -0.07 19.97
C GLY A 664 11.70 0.58 18.60
N MET A 665 10.61 1.16 18.06
CA MET A 665 10.63 1.95 16.82
C MET A 665 11.25 3.35 17.06
N ILE A 666 10.96 3.98 18.19
CA ILE A 666 11.56 5.27 18.57
C ILE A 666 13.06 5.10 18.82
N GLN A 667 13.46 4.07 19.55
CA GLN A 667 14.88 3.74 19.78
C GLN A 667 15.61 3.49 18.46
N PHE A 668 15.04 2.68 17.56
CA PHE A 668 15.62 2.47 16.23
C PHE A 668 15.75 3.79 15.44
N SER A 669 14.74 4.66 15.51
CA SER A 669 14.76 5.95 14.81
C SER A 669 15.85 6.88 15.35
N LEU A 670 16.10 6.87 16.67
CA LEU A 670 17.24 7.58 17.27
C LEU A 670 18.58 6.98 16.84
N GLN A 671 18.71 5.66 16.86
CA GLN A 671 19.90 4.97 16.36
C GLN A 671 20.20 5.38 14.90
N ALA A 672 19.19 5.36 14.03
CA ALA A 672 19.33 5.77 12.62
C ALA A 672 19.81 7.23 12.48
N ALA A 673 19.24 8.15 13.26
CA ALA A 673 19.66 9.55 13.27
C ALA A 673 21.08 9.74 13.84
N LEU A 674 21.43 9.00 14.90
CA LEU A 674 22.74 9.04 15.54
C LEU A 674 23.84 8.56 14.58
N VAL A 675 23.60 7.45 13.88
CA VAL A 675 24.55 6.87 12.92
C VAL A 675 24.92 7.87 11.82
N LEU A 676 23.97 8.67 11.32
CA LEU A 676 24.24 9.72 10.33
C LEU A 676 25.22 10.78 10.83
N GLY A 677 25.05 11.25 12.08
CA GLY A 677 25.94 12.22 12.69
C GLY A 677 27.31 11.61 13.02
N THR A 678 27.32 10.38 13.53
CA THR A 678 28.55 9.62 13.79
C THR A 678 29.38 9.44 12.53
N GLN A 679 28.78 9.04 11.40
CA GLN A 679 29.53 8.84 10.16
C GLN A 679 30.13 10.14 9.64
N GLU A 680 29.42 11.27 9.78
CA GLU A 680 29.98 12.59 9.47
C GLU A 680 31.21 12.89 10.34
N LEU A 681 31.14 12.69 11.65
CA LEU A 681 32.25 12.96 12.57
C LEU A 681 33.42 12.00 12.37
N ALA A 682 33.14 10.70 12.19
CA ALA A 682 34.14 9.67 11.94
C ALA A 682 34.89 9.88 10.61
N GLY A 683 34.22 10.48 9.62
CA GLY A 683 34.84 10.92 8.36
C GLY A 683 35.70 12.19 8.49
N GLY A 684 35.83 12.75 9.69
CA GLY A 684 36.46 14.05 9.90
C GLY A 684 35.62 15.17 9.27
N GLY A 685 34.31 15.17 9.53
CA GLY A 685 33.35 16.24 9.22
C GLY A 685 32.98 17.07 10.45
N ARG A 686 32.58 18.34 10.27
CA ARG A 686 32.36 19.32 11.36
C ARG A 686 31.19 18.94 12.28
N SER A 687 31.28 19.29 13.56
CA SER A 687 30.19 19.12 14.54
C SER A 687 28.88 19.78 14.09
N LEU A 688 28.96 20.93 13.43
CA LEU A 688 27.82 21.63 12.83
C LEU A 688 27.07 20.78 11.79
N ASN A 689 27.78 20.03 10.95
CA ASN A 689 27.16 19.14 9.97
C ASN A 689 26.50 17.95 10.67
N ALA A 690 27.15 17.38 11.68
CA ALA A 690 26.66 16.23 12.42
C ALA A 690 25.33 16.56 13.13
N VAL A 691 25.25 17.67 13.88
CA VAL A 691 24.02 18.05 14.58
C VAL A 691 22.87 18.34 13.61
N GLN A 692 23.14 18.98 12.46
CA GLN A 692 22.13 19.18 11.43
C GLN A 692 21.61 17.85 10.88
N LYS A 693 22.52 16.93 10.51
CA LYS A 693 22.13 15.62 9.95
C LYS A 693 21.24 14.85 10.91
N CYS A 694 21.60 14.81 12.20
CA CYS A 694 20.79 14.17 13.23
C CYS A 694 19.40 14.80 13.35
N VAL A 695 19.32 16.12 13.52
CA VAL A 695 18.02 16.81 13.72
C VAL A 695 17.15 16.71 12.47
N ALA A 696 17.72 16.85 11.27
CA ALA A 696 16.97 16.70 10.02
C ALA A 696 16.42 15.28 9.83
N ALA A 697 17.18 14.26 10.23
CA ALA A 697 16.68 12.88 10.23
C ALA A 697 15.48 12.72 11.18
N LEU A 698 15.56 13.28 12.39
CA LEU A 698 14.44 13.24 13.34
C LEU A 698 13.22 14.02 12.84
N GLU A 699 13.40 15.16 12.16
CA GLU A 699 12.34 15.92 11.48
C GLU A 699 11.67 15.13 10.34
N ASN A 700 12.36 14.17 9.74
CA ASN A 700 11.81 13.32 8.68
C ASN A 700 11.00 12.12 9.22
N CYS A 701 10.92 11.95 10.54
CA CYS A 701 10.23 10.82 11.17
C CYS A 701 8.98 11.28 11.93
N PHE A 702 7.84 10.68 11.58
CA PHE A 702 6.53 11.00 12.15
C PHE A 702 6.42 10.70 13.66
N LEU A 703 7.37 9.93 14.23
CA LEU A 703 7.39 9.60 15.66
C LEU A 703 7.83 10.78 16.54
N PHE A 704 8.48 11.81 15.98
CA PHE A 704 8.97 12.95 16.74
C PHE A 704 8.16 14.22 16.42
N ASN A 705 7.91 15.05 17.44
CA ASN A 705 7.23 16.33 17.29
C ASN A 705 8.17 17.40 16.69
N ALA A 706 8.61 17.16 15.45
CA ALA A 706 9.42 18.06 14.64
C ALA A 706 9.24 17.67 13.17
N GLY A 707 9.33 18.64 12.26
CA GLY A 707 9.11 18.40 10.83
C GLY A 707 7.82 17.60 10.59
N LYS A 708 7.94 16.44 9.96
CA LYS A 708 6.86 15.52 9.58
C LYS A 708 5.88 15.16 10.71
N GLY A 709 6.35 15.00 11.95
CA GLY A 709 5.50 14.66 13.10
C GLY A 709 4.98 15.86 13.90
N SER A 710 5.12 17.08 13.38
CA SER A 710 4.75 18.31 14.10
C SER A 710 3.28 18.37 14.46
N VAL A 711 2.99 18.84 15.68
CA VAL A 711 1.62 19.06 16.14
C VAL A 711 0.96 20.27 15.47
N SER A 712 -0.37 20.36 15.56
CA SER A 712 -1.14 21.50 15.05
C SER A 712 -1.51 22.48 16.17
N ASN A 713 -1.45 23.77 15.87
CA ASN A 713 -1.98 24.85 16.71
C ASN A 713 -3.52 24.87 16.74
N ARG A 714 -4.14 25.78 17.52
CA ARG A 714 -5.62 25.90 17.60
C ARG A 714 -6.32 26.15 16.27
N GLY A 715 -5.60 26.71 15.29
CA GLY A 715 -6.11 26.97 13.95
C GLY A 715 -5.92 25.80 12.98
N GLY A 716 -5.47 24.63 13.45
CA GLY A 716 -5.21 23.47 12.61
C GLY A 716 -3.98 23.59 11.71
N ARG A 717 -3.10 24.56 11.97
CA ARG A 717 -1.85 24.76 11.22
C ARG A 717 -0.64 24.28 12.01
N HIS A 718 0.40 23.86 11.29
CA HIS A 718 1.71 23.51 11.85
C HIS A 718 2.61 24.76 11.80
N GLU A 719 3.10 25.20 12.95
CA GLU A 719 4.00 26.35 13.11
C GLU A 719 5.26 25.88 13.83
N MET A 720 6.27 25.51 13.05
CA MET A 720 7.48 24.87 13.56
C MET A 720 8.55 25.90 13.96
N GLU A 721 9.52 25.45 14.75
CA GLU A 721 10.66 26.25 15.20
C GLU A 721 11.93 25.41 15.14
N ALA A 722 13.05 26.04 14.78
CA ALA A 722 14.36 25.41 14.86
C ALA A 722 15.48 26.44 15.05
N THR A 723 16.57 26.00 15.68
CA THR A 723 17.81 26.77 15.85
C THR A 723 19.02 25.86 15.63
N ILE A 724 20.07 26.42 15.03
CA ILE A 724 21.39 25.80 14.93
C ILE A 724 22.46 26.82 15.31
N VAL A 725 23.48 26.39 16.06
CA VAL A 725 24.57 27.24 16.57
C VAL A 725 25.91 26.59 16.29
N ASP A 726 26.81 27.33 15.65
CA ASP A 726 28.25 27.01 15.54
C ASP A 726 29.01 27.68 16.68
N GLY A 727 29.47 26.89 17.64
CA GLY A 727 30.19 27.38 18.82
C GLY A 727 31.55 27.98 18.51
N THR A 728 32.17 27.64 17.37
CA THR A 728 33.47 28.21 16.96
C THR A 728 33.35 29.61 16.38
N GLY A 729 32.33 29.79 15.54
CA GLY A 729 32.06 31.06 14.88
C GLY A 729 31.21 32.01 15.70
N LEU A 730 30.64 31.53 16.83
CA LEU A 730 29.55 32.18 17.56
C LEU A 730 28.41 32.63 16.62
N LYS A 731 28.20 31.86 15.55
CA LYS A 731 27.16 32.09 14.57
C LYS A 731 25.95 31.25 14.94
N SER A 732 24.78 31.82 14.74
CA SER A 732 23.52 31.14 14.94
C SER A 732 22.52 31.53 13.86
N GLY A 733 21.59 30.63 13.60
CA GLY A 733 20.43 30.90 12.78
C GLY A 733 19.22 30.20 13.37
N SER A 734 18.09 30.89 13.29
CA SER A 734 16.83 30.45 13.87
C SER A 734 15.67 30.73 12.93
N VAL A 735 14.68 29.84 12.95
CA VAL A 735 13.38 30.04 12.31
C VAL A 735 12.27 29.83 13.33
N ALA A 736 11.23 30.67 13.26
CA ALA A 736 10.09 30.61 14.16
C ALA A 736 8.76 30.63 13.41
N CYS A 737 7.74 29.95 13.93
CA CYS A 737 6.40 29.87 13.33
C CYS A 737 6.41 29.50 11.83
N VAL A 738 7.39 28.71 11.38
CA VAL A 738 7.54 28.36 9.97
C VAL A 738 6.52 27.30 9.57
N HIS A 739 5.96 27.45 8.37
CA HIS A 739 4.96 26.53 7.82
C HIS A 739 5.43 25.98 6.47
N GLY A 740 5.09 24.73 6.19
CA GLY A 740 5.35 24.11 4.89
C GLY A 740 6.81 23.76 4.61
N VAL A 741 7.73 23.91 5.57
CA VAL A 741 9.16 23.56 5.41
C VAL A 741 9.41 22.17 6.01
N LYS A 742 9.91 21.22 5.21
CA LYS A 742 10.14 19.83 5.63
C LYS A 742 11.15 19.72 6.76
N ASN A 743 12.27 20.44 6.64
CA ASN A 743 13.38 20.41 7.60
C ASN A 743 13.68 21.82 8.16
N PRO A 744 12.95 22.29 9.18
CA PRO A 744 13.22 23.58 9.83
C PRO A 744 14.68 23.82 10.23
N VAL A 745 15.43 22.80 10.65
CA VAL A 745 16.85 22.95 11.01
C VAL A 745 17.75 23.34 9.83
N LYS A 746 17.43 22.87 8.61
CA LYS A 746 18.15 23.26 7.39
C LYS A 746 17.87 24.73 7.06
N ALA A 747 16.61 25.15 7.17
CA ALA A 747 16.22 26.54 7.02
C ALA A 747 16.92 27.45 8.04
N ALA A 748 17.03 27.01 9.30
CA ALA A 748 17.78 27.72 10.34
C ALA A 748 19.26 27.89 9.97
N ARG A 749 19.91 26.86 9.40
CA ARG A 749 21.29 26.97 8.90
C ARG A 749 21.40 27.94 7.74
N LYS A 750 20.45 27.94 6.80
CA LYS A 750 20.43 28.91 5.70
C LYS A 750 20.33 30.34 6.19
N VAL A 751 19.51 30.59 7.23
CA VAL A 751 19.48 31.89 7.89
C VAL A 751 20.87 32.24 8.46
N MET A 752 21.52 31.31 9.17
CA MET A 752 22.87 31.52 9.71
C MET A 752 23.92 31.86 8.64
N GLU A 753 23.87 31.19 7.49
CA GLU A 753 24.91 31.26 6.45
C GLU A 753 24.65 32.34 5.40
N ASN A 754 23.38 32.64 5.09
CA ASN A 754 22.98 33.44 3.94
C ASN A 754 22.13 34.67 4.28
N SER A 755 21.90 34.96 5.56
CA SER A 755 21.17 36.15 6.01
C SER A 755 22.03 37.02 6.95
N PRO A 756 21.85 38.35 6.95
CA PRO A 756 22.40 39.21 8.01
C PRO A 756 21.61 39.10 9.34
N HIS A 757 20.52 38.33 9.37
CA HIS A 757 19.63 38.17 10.52
C HIS A 757 19.89 36.85 11.24
N ALA A 758 19.82 36.87 12.58
CA ALA A 758 19.93 35.66 13.39
C ALA A 758 18.61 34.85 13.44
N LEU A 759 17.46 35.49 13.17
CA LEU A 759 16.14 34.86 13.26
C LEU A 759 15.21 35.40 12.18
N LEU A 760 14.54 34.50 11.46
CA LEU A 760 13.40 34.80 10.59
C LEU A 760 12.14 34.08 11.10
N ALA A 761 10.95 34.60 10.77
CA ALA A 761 9.70 34.02 11.25
C ALA A 761 8.57 34.00 10.20
N GLY A 762 7.70 33.00 10.31
CA GLY A 762 6.48 32.86 9.51
C GLY A 762 6.75 32.77 8.01
N GLN A 763 5.91 33.44 7.23
CA GLN A 763 5.99 33.48 5.76
C GLN A 763 7.35 34.01 5.27
N GLY A 764 8.01 34.91 6.02
CA GLY A 764 9.31 35.46 5.64
C GLY A 764 10.41 34.40 5.51
N VAL A 765 10.28 33.26 6.20
CA VAL A 765 11.20 32.12 6.02
C VAL A 765 11.00 31.46 4.66
N VAL A 766 9.74 31.24 4.27
CA VAL A 766 9.40 30.63 2.98
C VAL A 766 9.81 31.54 1.82
N ASP A 767 9.57 32.84 1.97
CA ASP A 767 9.98 33.85 0.98
C ASP A 767 11.51 33.85 0.84
N PHE A 768 12.25 33.84 1.95
CA PHE A 768 13.71 33.74 1.96
C PHE A 768 14.23 32.47 1.29
N LEU A 769 13.67 31.29 1.59
CA LEU A 769 14.09 30.03 0.96
C LEU A 769 13.78 30.02 -0.55
N SER A 770 12.71 30.68 -0.98
CA SER A 770 12.35 30.78 -2.39
C SER A 770 13.37 31.55 -3.24
N GLU A 771 14.15 32.46 -2.62
CA GLU A 771 15.24 33.19 -3.28
C GLU A 771 16.38 32.26 -3.75
N PHE A 772 16.51 31.08 -3.14
CA PHE A 772 17.54 30.08 -3.46
C PHE A 772 17.05 28.95 -4.39
N GLY A 773 15.79 29.00 -4.85
CA GLY A 773 15.22 27.98 -5.73
C GLY A 773 14.93 26.64 -5.04
N GLU A 774 14.80 26.62 -3.71
CA GLU A 774 14.67 25.41 -2.89
C GLU A 774 13.22 24.92 -2.77
N SER A 775 12.56 24.64 -3.91
CA SER A 775 11.18 24.13 -3.91
C SER A 775 11.04 22.76 -3.22
N ASP A 776 12.11 21.96 -3.20
CA ASP A 776 12.11 20.61 -2.63
C ASP A 776 12.06 20.60 -1.09
N GLU A 777 12.42 21.72 -0.45
CA GLU A 777 12.29 21.88 1.00
C GLU A 777 10.85 22.19 1.43
N LEU A 778 9.97 22.54 0.48
CA LEU A 778 8.56 22.81 0.77
C LEU A 778 7.71 21.53 0.64
N ALA A 779 6.69 21.43 1.49
CA ALA A 779 5.71 20.34 1.46
C ALA A 779 4.29 20.85 1.73
N GLY A 780 3.31 20.13 1.20
CA GLY A 780 1.90 20.35 1.49
C GLY A 780 1.56 20.01 2.94
N VAL A 781 0.39 20.47 3.40
CA VAL A 781 -0.07 20.32 4.80
C VAL A 781 -0.16 18.85 5.19
N GLU A 782 -0.53 17.98 4.25
CA GLU A 782 -0.63 16.53 4.40
C GLU A 782 0.69 15.85 4.80
N TYR A 783 1.85 16.45 4.51
CA TYR A 783 3.15 15.90 4.91
C TYR A 783 3.33 15.94 6.44
N PHE A 784 2.78 16.95 7.10
CA PHE A 784 2.93 17.20 8.55
C PHE A 784 1.82 16.57 9.38
N GLN A 785 0.83 15.94 8.73
CA GLN A 785 -0.28 15.30 9.42
C GLN A 785 0.16 13.95 9.97
N SER A 786 0.45 13.91 11.27
CA SER A 786 0.59 12.67 12.03
C SER A 786 -0.53 12.53 13.06
N SER A 787 -1.09 11.33 13.18
CA SER A 787 -2.12 10.97 14.15
C SER A 787 -1.65 10.02 15.24
N ILE A 788 -0.44 9.45 15.14
CA ILE A 788 0.08 8.43 16.06
C ILE A 788 -0.08 8.82 17.52
N TRP A 789 0.34 10.03 17.88
CA TRP A 789 0.30 10.50 19.25
C TRP A 789 -1.12 10.90 19.69
N LYS A 790 -2.01 11.30 18.76
CA LYS A 790 -3.43 11.54 19.08
C LYS A 790 -4.09 10.22 19.47
N GLU A 791 -3.79 9.18 18.71
CA GLU A 791 -4.29 7.82 18.93
C GLU A 791 -3.72 7.19 20.21
N LEU A 792 -2.41 7.35 20.46
CA LEU A 792 -1.78 6.92 21.72
C LEU A 792 -2.36 7.68 22.92
N SER A 793 -2.54 9.00 22.82
CA SER A 793 -3.06 9.82 23.93
C SER A 793 -4.51 9.49 24.26
N ALA A 794 -5.33 9.17 23.26
CA ALA A 794 -6.73 8.74 23.46
C ALA A 794 -6.84 7.45 24.30
N GLN A 795 -5.76 6.67 24.38
CA GLN A 795 -5.68 5.42 25.16
C GLN A 795 -5.08 5.66 26.57
N SER A 796 -4.68 6.89 26.91
CA SER A 796 -4.03 7.25 28.17
C SER A 796 -4.86 8.22 29.02
N VAL A 797 -4.71 8.17 30.34
CA VAL A 797 -5.48 9.01 31.28
C VAL A 797 -4.62 10.17 31.78
N GLY A 798 -4.69 11.32 31.10
CA GLY A 798 -4.21 12.63 31.57
C GLY A 798 -2.70 12.92 31.33
N GLY A 799 -2.39 14.19 31.06
CA GLY A 799 -1.01 14.71 30.91
C GLY A 799 -0.60 15.06 29.47
N ASN A 800 0.43 15.91 29.33
CA ASN A 800 1.10 16.20 28.05
C ASN A 800 2.04 15.04 27.68
N ALA A 801 1.45 13.93 27.21
CA ALA A 801 2.13 12.69 26.85
C ALA A 801 2.91 12.73 25.50
N TRP A 802 3.32 13.92 25.06
CA TRP A 802 3.85 14.18 23.72
C TRP A 802 5.34 14.54 23.78
N PRO A 803 6.18 14.04 22.86
CA PRO A 803 7.55 14.54 22.74
C PRO A 803 7.51 16.04 22.45
N GLN A 804 8.34 16.83 23.14
CA GLN A 804 8.26 18.28 23.00
C GLN A 804 9.23 18.86 21.97
N SER A 805 10.39 18.26 21.76
CA SER A 805 11.39 18.72 20.80
C SER A 805 12.42 17.64 20.53
N VAL A 806 13.13 17.77 19.42
CA VAL A 806 14.32 16.99 19.11
C VAL A 806 15.55 17.88 19.15
N GLY A 807 16.71 17.31 19.44
CA GLY A 807 17.93 18.10 19.57
C GLY A 807 19.19 17.28 19.55
N ALA A 808 20.30 17.95 19.25
CA ALA A 808 21.64 17.36 19.14
C ALA A 808 22.72 18.33 19.62
N VAL A 809 23.74 17.79 20.29
CA VAL A 809 24.99 18.49 20.61
C VAL A 809 26.18 17.63 20.19
N ALA A 810 27.25 18.24 19.69
CA ALA A 810 28.42 17.51 19.23
C ALA A 810 29.73 18.25 19.50
N LEU A 811 30.77 17.49 19.80
CA LEU A 811 32.19 17.87 19.79
C LEU A 811 32.87 17.09 18.66
N ASP A 812 33.55 17.79 17.74
CA ASP A 812 34.29 17.16 16.65
C ASP A 812 35.79 17.00 16.95
N CYS A 813 36.50 16.29 16.06
CA CYS A 813 37.92 15.97 16.20
C CYS A 813 38.86 17.19 16.11
N TRP A 814 38.35 18.37 15.73
CA TRP A 814 39.11 19.62 15.75
C TRP A 814 38.80 20.48 16.99
N GLY A 815 38.01 19.96 17.94
CA GLY A 815 37.65 20.65 19.17
C GLY A 815 36.51 21.65 19.02
N ASN A 816 35.73 21.59 17.94
CA ASN A 816 34.63 22.49 17.68
C ASN A 816 33.32 21.93 18.24
N LEU A 817 32.51 22.80 18.82
CA LEU A 817 31.22 22.48 19.40
C LEU A 817 30.07 23.04 18.58
N ALA A 818 28.99 22.28 18.48
CA ALA A 818 27.75 22.72 17.84
C ALA A 818 26.51 22.20 18.57
N ALA A 819 25.41 22.93 18.42
CA ALA A 819 24.11 22.56 18.97
C ALA A 819 23.00 22.84 17.96
N ALA A 820 21.99 21.97 17.91
CA ALA A 820 20.80 22.17 17.09
C ALA A 820 19.55 21.61 17.79
N ALA A 821 18.40 22.25 17.57
CA ALA A 821 17.11 21.72 18.01
C ALA A 821 15.97 22.11 17.08
N SER A 822 14.89 21.33 17.10
CA SER A 822 13.69 21.53 16.30
C SER A 822 12.44 21.08 17.07
N THR A 823 11.30 21.74 16.83
CA THR A 823 10.00 21.41 17.43
C THR A 823 8.83 21.80 16.53
N GLY A 824 7.75 21.03 16.62
CA GLY A 824 6.43 21.37 16.08
C GLY A 824 5.57 22.24 17.01
N GLY A 825 6.10 22.68 18.15
CA GLY A 825 5.38 23.46 19.13
C GLY A 825 4.54 22.62 20.09
N THR A 826 3.53 23.24 20.72
CA THR A 826 2.62 22.57 21.67
C THR A 826 1.21 22.45 21.11
N ILE A 827 0.52 21.35 21.44
CA ILE A 827 -0.84 21.11 20.94
C ILE A 827 -1.77 22.24 21.35
N GLY A 828 -2.52 22.76 20.38
CA GLY A 828 -3.52 23.79 20.68
C GLY A 828 -2.88 25.08 21.20
N GLU A 829 -1.64 25.36 20.82
CA GLU A 829 -1.02 26.65 21.07
C GLU A 829 -1.69 27.77 20.26
N ARG A 830 -1.44 29.00 20.71
CA ARG A 830 -1.91 30.19 19.98
C ARG A 830 -1.05 30.37 18.73
N LYS A 831 -1.71 30.73 17.63
CA LYS A 831 -1.04 31.09 16.39
C LYS A 831 0.03 32.17 16.64
N GLY A 832 1.24 31.96 16.14
CA GLY A 832 2.34 32.92 16.27
C GLY A 832 3.06 32.89 17.62
N ARG A 833 2.81 31.89 18.46
CA ARG A 833 3.58 31.66 19.68
C ARG A 833 4.99 31.19 19.31
N VAL A 834 6.00 31.74 19.99
CA VAL A 834 7.42 31.45 19.78
C VAL A 834 8.01 30.87 21.06
N GLY A 835 8.81 29.81 20.94
CA GLY A 835 9.37 29.05 22.05
C GLY A 835 10.86 29.15 22.25
N HIS A 836 11.31 28.37 23.25
CA HIS A 836 12.71 28.27 23.62
C HIS A 836 13.57 27.73 22.48
N THR A 837 13.01 26.92 21.59
CA THR A 837 13.74 26.32 20.46
C THR A 837 14.11 27.37 19.42
N ALA A 838 13.25 28.36 19.17
CA ALA A 838 13.55 29.46 18.25
C ALA A 838 14.53 30.52 18.81
N VAL A 839 14.77 30.56 20.12
CA VAL A 839 15.56 31.62 20.76
C VAL A 839 16.89 31.07 21.26
N VAL A 840 17.99 31.50 20.64
CA VAL A 840 19.36 31.17 21.06
C VAL A 840 19.56 31.58 22.53
N GLY A 841 20.15 30.69 23.33
CA GLY A 841 20.34 30.86 24.76
C GLY A 841 19.12 30.48 25.61
N ALA A 842 17.91 30.37 25.04
CA ALA A 842 16.77 29.84 25.77
C ALA A 842 16.81 28.30 25.80
N GLY A 843 16.76 27.68 24.62
CA GLY A 843 16.76 26.23 24.46
C GLY A 843 18.02 25.64 23.84
N VAL A 844 18.78 26.44 23.08
CA VAL A 844 19.95 25.99 22.32
C VAL A 844 21.08 26.98 22.53
N HIS A 845 22.26 26.49 22.93
CA HIS A 845 23.46 27.30 23.09
C HIS A 845 24.69 26.50 22.69
N ALA A 846 25.64 27.14 22.00
CA ALA A 846 26.97 26.60 21.79
C ALA A 846 28.00 27.73 21.75
N ASP A 847 29.17 27.49 22.34
CA ASP A 847 30.36 28.34 22.26
C ASP A 847 31.62 27.47 22.18
N GLY A 848 32.81 28.07 22.28
CA GLY A 848 34.08 27.35 22.20
C GLY A 848 34.38 26.41 23.38
N THR A 849 33.49 26.32 24.38
CA THR A 849 33.71 25.54 25.60
C THR A 849 32.59 24.55 25.92
N LEU A 850 31.34 24.85 25.56
CA LEU A 850 30.20 23.96 25.78
C LEU A 850 29.10 24.10 24.71
N ALA A 851 28.35 23.03 24.51
CA ALA A 851 27.11 22.98 23.74
C ALA A 851 25.98 22.39 24.61
N VAL A 852 24.81 23.02 24.59
CA VAL A 852 23.65 22.69 25.43
C VAL A 852 22.37 22.74 24.59
N VAL A 853 21.53 21.71 24.74
CA VAL A 853 20.16 21.70 24.21
C VAL A 853 19.18 21.28 25.31
N CYS A 854 18.03 21.96 25.37
CA CYS A 854 16.98 21.72 26.34
C CYS A 854 15.66 21.28 25.67
N SER A 855 14.96 20.35 26.32
CA SER A 855 13.61 19.90 25.96
C SER A 855 12.69 20.04 27.17
N GLY A 856 11.40 20.32 26.97
CA GLY A 856 10.45 20.56 28.06
C GLY A 856 9.63 21.83 27.83
N ASN A 857 8.91 22.26 28.88
CA ASN A 857 7.93 23.34 28.78
C ASN A 857 8.54 24.60 28.16
N GLY A 858 8.16 24.88 26.92
CA GLY A 858 8.85 25.88 26.10
C GLY A 858 8.70 27.31 26.61
N ASP A 859 7.62 27.67 27.32
CA ASP A 859 7.46 29.01 27.88
C ASP A 859 8.32 29.19 29.14
N LEU A 860 8.49 28.13 29.92
CA LEU A 860 9.35 28.11 31.10
C LEU A 860 10.83 28.19 30.70
N LEU A 861 11.25 27.36 29.75
CA LEU A 861 12.62 27.36 29.22
C LEU A 861 12.97 28.72 28.59
N LEU A 862 12.03 29.32 27.85
CA LEU A 862 12.18 30.64 27.26
C LEU A 862 12.31 31.75 28.31
N SER A 863 11.37 31.83 29.26
CA SER A 863 11.38 32.88 30.28
C SER A 863 12.58 32.83 31.23
N ARG A 864 13.20 31.65 31.40
CA ARG A 864 14.36 31.46 32.28
C ARG A 864 15.71 31.42 31.56
N MET A 865 15.73 31.56 30.23
CA MET A 865 16.96 31.53 29.41
C MET A 865 17.88 30.35 29.77
N VAL A 866 17.29 29.14 29.81
CA VAL A 866 17.91 28.00 30.50
C VAL A 866 19.27 27.59 29.92
N ALA A 867 19.39 27.46 28.60
CA ALA A 867 20.65 27.04 27.98
C ALA A 867 21.79 28.05 28.28
N HIS A 868 21.49 29.34 28.23
CA HIS A 868 22.43 30.41 28.59
C HIS A 868 22.75 30.41 30.09
N LYS A 869 21.79 30.07 30.95
CA LYS A 869 22.03 29.95 32.39
C LYS A 869 22.98 28.80 32.71
N VAL A 870 22.87 27.65 32.03
CA VAL A 870 23.86 26.56 32.14
C VAL A 870 25.24 27.07 31.72
N ALA A 871 25.34 27.77 30.59
CA ALA A 871 26.60 28.35 30.14
C ALA A 871 27.19 29.34 31.16
N SER A 872 26.37 30.25 31.70
CA SER A 872 26.81 31.25 32.70
C SER A 872 27.28 30.59 34.01
N LEU A 873 26.61 29.54 34.47
CA LEU A 873 27.05 28.79 35.66
C LEU A 873 28.40 28.09 35.42
N TYR A 874 28.61 27.54 34.22
CA TYR A 874 29.86 26.90 33.84
C TYR A 874 31.01 27.91 33.71
N HIS A 875 30.75 29.08 33.11
CA HIS A 875 31.75 30.11 32.82
C HIS A 875 32.08 31.00 34.01
N ASP A 876 31.06 31.52 34.70
CA ASP A 876 31.21 32.65 35.63
C ASP A 876 31.29 32.21 37.10
N MET A 877 30.87 30.97 37.39
CA MET A 877 30.70 30.48 38.76
C MET A 877 31.56 29.24 39.09
N ASP A 878 32.45 28.82 38.18
CA ASP A 878 33.33 27.64 38.31
C ASP A 878 32.58 26.32 38.60
N PHE A 879 31.31 26.20 38.20
CA PHE A 879 30.57 24.94 38.34
C PHE A 879 31.07 23.94 37.30
N SER A 880 31.18 22.66 37.68
CA SER A 880 31.29 21.60 36.67
C SER A 880 30.05 21.56 35.79
N LEU A 881 30.18 21.03 34.56
CA LEU A 881 29.03 20.92 33.64
C LEU A 881 27.87 20.15 34.28
N GLN A 882 28.18 19.11 35.07
CA GLN A 882 27.19 18.31 35.77
C GLN A 882 26.47 19.11 36.85
N GLU A 883 27.19 19.89 37.67
CA GLU A 883 26.59 20.71 38.72
C GLU A 883 25.73 21.83 38.13
N ALA A 884 26.19 22.47 37.05
CA ALA A 884 25.44 23.50 36.34
C ALA A 884 24.10 22.97 35.81
N CYS A 885 24.11 21.83 35.09
CA CYS A 885 22.88 21.21 34.59
C CYS A 885 21.97 20.72 35.73
N GLN A 886 22.54 20.12 36.77
CA GLN A 886 21.77 19.62 37.91
C GLN A 886 21.05 20.74 38.65
N ARG A 887 21.71 21.89 38.83
CA ARG A 887 21.15 23.07 39.49
C ARG A 887 19.96 23.63 38.73
N VAL A 888 20.09 23.78 37.41
CA VAL A 888 18.98 24.24 36.56
C VAL A 888 17.79 23.28 36.64
N ILE A 889 18.02 21.96 36.59
CA ILE A 889 16.94 20.97 36.69
C ILE A 889 16.24 21.02 38.06
N SER A 890 16.99 21.14 39.15
CA SER A 890 16.45 21.07 40.52
C SER A 890 15.87 22.39 41.03
N GLU A 891 16.38 23.54 40.59
CA GLU A 891 15.96 24.87 41.03
C GLU A 891 15.04 25.53 39.99
N ASP A 892 15.46 25.56 38.73
CA ASP A 892 14.76 26.31 37.68
C ASP A 892 13.63 25.53 37.01
N LEU A 893 13.76 24.22 36.89
CA LEU A 893 12.79 23.38 36.18
C LEU A 893 12.02 22.46 37.11
N ARG A 894 12.12 22.68 38.43
CA ARG A 894 11.46 21.87 39.46
C ARG A 894 9.96 21.71 39.18
N GLY A 895 9.50 20.46 39.19
CA GLY A 895 8.09 20.12 38.99
C GLY A 895 7.56 20.32 37.57
N ASN A 896 8.43 20.58 36.60
CA ASN A 896 8.05 20.75 35.19
C ASN A 896 8.85 19.79 34.33
N CYS A 897 8.16 18.94 33.57
CA CYS A 897 8.78 17.96 32.68
C CYS A 897 9.78 18.62 31.71
N SER A 898 11.07 18.38 31.95
CA SER A 898 12.18 18.98 31.22
C SER A 898 13.42 18.09 31.22
N GLY A 899 14.28 18.28 30.23
CA GLY A 899 15.56 17.61 30.08
C GLY A 899 16.61 18.52 29.44
N VAL A 900 17.88 18.26 29.76
CA VAL A 900 19.05 18.97 29.26
C VAL A 900 20.07 17.92 28.81
N ILE A 901 20.58 18.08 27.59
CA ILE A 901 21.77 17.40 27.10
C ILE A 901 22.87 18.44 26.90
N ALA A 902 24.10 18.11 27.28
CA ALA A 902 25.24 19.00 27.14
C ALA A 902 26.55 18.24 26.92
N VAL A 903 27.48 18.87 26.21
CA VAL A 903 28.86 18.41 26.01
C VAL A 903 29.81 19.59 26.14
N ASN A 904 30.96 19.40 26.80
CA ASN A 904 32.01 20.43 26.87
C ASN A 904 33.17 20.13 25.89
N ASN A 905 34.12 21.05 25.79
CA ASN A 905 35.31 20.93 24.94
C ASN A 905 36.32 19.84 25.39
N LYS A 906 36.07 19.17 26.51
CA LYS A 906 36.81 17.99 26.97
C LYS A 906 36.14 16.67 26.54
N GLY A 907 34.94 16.74 25.97
CA GLY A 907 34.12 15.58 25.65
C GLY A 907 33.29 15.06 26.83
N ASP A 908 33.24 15.78 27.97
CA ASP A 908 32.38 15.38 29.08
C ASP A 908 30.92 15.57 28.71
N ILE A 909 30.12 14.52 28.91
CA ILE A 909 28.70 14.49 28.59
C ILE A 909 27.87 14.62 29.86
N VAL A 910 26.81 15.42 29.78
CA VAL A 910 25.79 15.50 30.82
C VAL A 910 24.40 15.36 30.23
N ILE A 911 23.65 14.39 30.76
CA ILE A 911 22.22 14.22 30.52
C ILE A 911 21.51 14.37 31.87
N LYS A 912 20.62 15.35 32.00
CA LYS A 912 19.83 15.59 33.21
C LYS A 912 18.38 15.87 32.87
N ASN A 913 17.45 15.22 33.54
CA ASN A 913 16.02 15.43 33.33
C ASN A 913 15.22 15.22 34.62
N ASN A 914 14.00 15.74 34.64
CA ASN A 914 12.94 15.43 35.61
C ASN A 914 11.65 15.00 34.88
N ALA A 915 11.83 14.46 33.66
CA ALA A 915 10.75 14.02 32.79
C ALA A 915 10.26 12.63 33.18
N GLY A 916 9.02 12.29 32.82
CA GLY A 916 8.50 10.93 32.99
C GLY A 916 9.13 9.95 32.01
N VAL A 917 9.45 10.41 30.80
CA VAL A 917 10.26 9.67 29.82
C VAL A 917 11.13 10.66 29.04
N MET A 918 12.38 10.28 28.74
CA MET A 918 13.24 10.97 27.77
C MET A 918 14.02 9.95 26.95
N PHE A 919 13.93 10.06 25.63
CA PHE A 919 14.66 9.18 24.72
C PHE A 919 16.00 9.81 24.30
N ILE A 920 17.09 9.07 24.45
CA ILE A 920 18.46 9.55 24.21
C ILE A 920 19.20 8.61 23.27
N GLY A 921 20.00 9.17 22.37
CA GLY A 921 21.07 8.48 21.67
C GLY A 921 22.40 9.18 21.91
N SER A 922 23.49 8.44 22.09
CA SER A 922 24.83 9.01 22.28
C SER A 922 25.91 8.14 21.65
N MET A 923 26.98 8.80 21.21
CA MET A 923 28.21 8.19 20.71
C MET A 923 29.37 8.72 21.54
N ILE A 924 29.97 7.84 22.36
CA ILE A 924 30.99 8.20 23.34
C ILE A 924 32.17 7.24 23.19
N GLY A 925 33.37 7.75 22.90
CA GLY A 925 34.55 6.89 22.78
C GLY A 925 34.42 5.76 21.74
N GLY A 926 33.59 5.96 20.71
CA GLY A 926 33.29 4.95 19.69
C GLY A 926 32.16 3.97 20.05
N GLU A 927 31.58 4.05 21.25
CA GLU A 927 30.46 3.21 21.68
C GLU A 927 29.11 3.90 21.45
N GLU A 928 28.19 3.15 20.83
CA GLU A 928 26.82 3.59 20.56
C GLU A 928 25.89 3.20 21.74
N HIS A 929 25.17 4.18 22.29
CA HIS A 929 24.16 3.94 23.31
C HIS A 929 22.84 4.60 22.94
N VAL A 930 21.75 3.83 22.95
CA VAL A 930 20.38 4.34 22.81
C VAL A 930 19.55 3.83 23.98
N GLU A 931 18.99 4.76 24.76
CA GLU A 931 18.28 4.43 25.99
C GLU A 931 17.01 5.25 26.19
N VAL A 932 16.14 4.72 27.05
CA VAL A 932 14.89 5.37 27.48
C VAL A 932 15.04 5.68 28.97
N LEU A 933 15.24 6.95 29.29
CA LEU A 933 15.34 7.42 30.66
C LEU A 933 13.94 7.53 31.26
N LYS A 934 13.71 6.88 32.40
CA LYS A 934 12.49 6.97 33.21
C LYS A 934 12.85 7.38 34.65
N PRO A 935 11.94 8.01 35.42
CA PRO A 935 12.14 8.25 36.84
C PRO A 935 12.53 6.95 37.54
N ILE A 936 13.54 7.03 38.40
CA ILE A 936 13.88 5.91 39.30
C ILE A 936 12.72 5.81 40.29
N ALA A 937 12.04 4.66 40.30
CA ALA A 937 10.88 4.37 41.14
C ALA A 937 11.20 4.39 42.65
#